data_AF-A0A374K151-F1
#
_entry.id   AF-A0A374K151-F1
#
_cell.length_a   1.000
_cell.length_b   1.000
_cell.length_c   1.000
_cell.angle_alpha   90.00
_cell.angle_beta   90.00
_cell.angle_gamma   90.00
#
_symmetry.space_group_name_H-M   'P 1'
#
loop_
_entity.id
_entity.type
_entity.pdbx_description
1 polymer ?
#
loop_
_entity_poly.entity_id
_entity_poly.type
_entity_poly.pdbx_seq_one_letter_code
_entity_poly.pdbx_strand_id
1 'polypeptide(L)'
;MRIVISGIPIDIQKKNIKNMHLQIKPPDGHVVISAPLSMDDKAIEVYARTNLSWIKKQIEKFQQQPRSAKRQYVSGETMYIWGKQYYLSFVPDAQKNSFEIQGDKVILSMREDSTVKQRENYVREQYRSLLKVEIERLLPKWEQITELHCESWQTKYMVTRWGTCNTEKKKLWFNLQLAQKPIECLEYVILHELIHLRERTHNSTFIAYMDMYMKNWRAVRKELNDSRLDYYDAQDESPLQKLIDQRRYDEIKDAVLDYMTEKVKENKATLSDIEIQNVVHIEQVDDGAISFSVIVSCDIEHSISSTGRVSFTEKWLDVRCKVLLGVELTDFEIININECEQQEDSDNDKYSGELVPIISRDAFENEATKFLEKYYPLALQEPVAVPIRKIAEDMGLSIIEDSLLSSELDIFGLVVFEDGNIKDKNKNIVIRNAKRGTVLIDPRVYYERTLGTVNFTIAHECFHWYRHQPYHALMKMLGANDELGKIIQCSIGSNAKDSEKWKAVDWMEWQANGVAPHILMPTNTAKIKISELIEKYHIHFDGTDGYQIEEMISELADFYGLSKQAVKMRIREMGFAKVDGAFTYVNGQYVTPFSFDASALTDNQSFTISSADLFKAYCLNKDFRKAIDTGKFVYVEGHVCLDDEKYIIHSEGRVKLTQYALSHMDECCLAFDKGYSYQSKYQGQKYYVQMMYKTPSQVAAQEYSFEMNAHNRTLLSQIQRASRSADAMRLYPGAFSETLVQLMKEKKLSNKKLADASLVGERTIQRLRNEEEYPTTVQTVLGLCYGLQLSVPEAEMLVGKTDFNIKPTNPQNNAYRCVLSSCAENSIYEVNEMLESCGFEPLGSSKMG
;
A
#
# COMPACT_ATOMS: atom_id res chain seq x y z
N MET A 1 17.57 -9.94 28.97
CA MET A 1 16.35 -10.59 29.53
C MET A 1 15.26 -9.54 29.64
N ARG A 2 13.99 -9.86 29.40
CA ARG A 2 12.87 -8.91 29.53
C ARG A 2 11.89 -9.43 30.57
N ILE A 3 11.48 -8.57 31.51
CA ILE A 3 10.47 -8.90 32.52
C ILE A 3 9.30 -7.92 32.43
N VAL A 4 8.11 -8.36 32.81
CA VAL A 4 6.90 -7.52 32.83
C VAL A 4 6.45 -7.33 34.27
N ILE A 5 6.42 -6.09 34.73
CA ILE A 5 5.95 -5.74 36.08
C ILE A 5 4.80 -4.76 35.96
N SER A 6 3.63 -5.14 36.46
CA SER A 6 2.40 -4.32 36.43
C SER A 6 2.05 -3.81 35.03
N GLY A 7 2.24 -4.65 34.00
CA GLY A 7 1.95 -4.34 32.59
C GLY A 7 3.03 -3.52 31.86
N ILE A 8 4.14 -3.17 32.53
CA ILE A 8 5.24 -2.40 31.92
C ILE A 8 6.39 -3.36 31.57
N PRO A 9 6.81 -3.43 30.28
CA PRO A 9 7.98 -4.22 29.89
C PRO A 9 9.27 -3.51 30.32
N ILE A 10 10.14 -4.24 31.01
CA ILE A 10 11.43 -3.76 31.52
C ILE A 10 12.54 -4.66 30.99
N ASP A 11 13.51 -4.06 30.30
CA ASP A 11 14.68 -4.75 29.78
C ASP A 11 15.78 -4.80 30.83
N ILE A 12 16.23 -6.01 31.17
CA ILE A 12 17.33 -6.24 32.09
C ILE A 12 18.60 -6.53 31.31
N GLN A 13 19.60 -5.71 31.57
CA GLN A 13 20.97 -5.86 31.07
C GLN A 13 21.90 -6.14 32.23
N LYS A 14 22.40 -7.38 32.35
CA LYS A 14 23.47 -7.68 33.31
C LYS A 14 24.81 -7.24 32.74
N LYS A 15 25.54 -6.39 33.46
CA LYS A 15 26.82 -5.79 33.04
C LYS A 15 27.82 -5.86 34.18
N ASN A 16 29.11 -5.71 33.86
CA ASN A 16 30.17 -5.63 34.86
C ASN A 16 30.16 -4.24 35.55
N ILE A 17 29.19 -4.02 36.42
CA ILE A 17 28.93 -2.76 37.13
C ILE A 17 28.68 -3.05 38.62
N LYS A 18 28.93 -2.07 39.50
CA LYS A 18 28.81 -2.27 40.96
C LYS A 18 27.39 -2.09 41.51
N ASN A 19 26.56 -1.26 40.86
CA ASN A 19 25.22 -0.90 41.33
C ASN A 19 24.16 -1.13 40.24
N MET A 20 22.90 -1.29 40.64
CA MET A 20 21.77 -1.30 39.70
C MET A 20 21.45 0.13 39.24
N HIS A 21 21.19 0.28 37.95
CA HIS A 21 20.81 1.55 37.34
C HIS A 21 19.51 1.39 36.54
N LEU A 22 18.51 2.19 36.87
CA LEU A 22 17.22 2.24 36.19
C LEU A 22 17.18 3.45 35.24
N GLN A 23 16.88 3.21 33.97
CA GLN A 23 16.82 4.21 32.91
C GLN A 23 15.51 4.08 32.13
N ILE A 24 15.00 5.20 31.63
CA ILE A 24 13.78 5.24 30.82
C ILE A 24 14.15 5.97 29.53
N LYS A 25 14.11 5.24 28.42
CA LYS A 25 14.55 5.69 27.10
C LYS A 25 13.38 6.35 26.34
N PRO A 26 13.61 7.46 25.64
CA PRO A 26 12.67 7.99 24.66
C PRO A 26 12.60 7.04 23.44
N PRO A 27 11.52 7.08 22.62
CA PRO A 27 10.40 8.03 22.66
C PRO A 27 9.15 7.55 23.40
N ASP A 28 9.01 6.26 23.68
CA ASP A 28 7.83 5.59 24.23
C ASP A 28 7.89 5.34 25.75
N GLY A 29 8.99 5.69 26.40
CA GLY A 29 9.21 5.45 27.82
C GLY A 29 9.73 4.04 28.11
N HIS A 30 10.46 3.43 27.16
CA HIS A 30 11.05 2.11 27.34
C HIS A 30 11.93 2.06 28.60
N VAL A 31 11.61 1.16 29.53
CA VAL A 31 12.34 1.00 30.79
C VAL A 31 13.47 -0.02 30.65
N VAL A 32 14.67 0.34 31.10
CA VAL A 32 15.86 -0.53 31.12
C VAL A 32 16.47 -0.52 32.51
N ILE A 33 16.78 -1.70 33.06
CA ILE A 33 17.55 -1.88 34.29
C ILE A 33 18.88 -2.52 33.95
N SER A 34 19.97 -1.81 34.20
CA SER A 34 21.31 -2.37 34.20
C SER A 34 21.63 -2.92 35.59
N ALA A 35 22.02 -4.19 35.71
CA ALA A 35 22.33 -4.83 36.99
C ALA A 35 23.74 -5.47 36.97
N PRO A 36 24.41 -5.61 38.13
CA PRO A 36 25.66 -6.39 38.23
C PRO A 36 25.48 -7.84 37.78
N LEU A 37 26.51 -8.43 37.16
CA LEU A 37 26.49 -9.84 36.70
C LEU A 37 26.15 -10.84 37.82
N SER A 38 26.59 -10.57 39.05
CA SER A 38 26.36 -11.42 40.24
C SER A 38 24.99 -11.24 40.89
N MET A 39 24.16 -10.32 40.40
CA MET A 39 22.89 -9.98 41.04
C MET A 39 21.78 -10.96 40.64
N ASP A 40 21.03 -11.45 41.63
CA ASP A 40 19.91 -12.36 41.44
C ASP A 40 18.71 -11.67 40.77
N ASP A 41 18.01 -12.40 39.89
CA ASP A 41 16.88 -11.88 39.11
C ASP A 41 15.71 -11.45 40.00
N LYS A 42 15.49 -12.14 41.14
CA LYS A 42 14.50 -11.71 42.13
C LYS A 42 14.85 -10.37 42.78
N ALA A 43 16.14 -10.09 43.01
CA ALA A 43 16.56 -8.81 43.56
C ALA A 43 16.35 -7.67 42.55
N ILE A 44 16.54 -7.94 41.26
CA ILE A 44 16.26 -7.00 40.16
C ILE A 44 14.76 -6.73 40.05
N GLU A 45 13.93 -7.77 40.21
CA GLU A 45 12.47 -7.63 40.21
C GLU A 45 11.98 -6.79 41.40
N VAL A 46 12.50 -7.04 42.61
CA VAL A 46 12.17 -6.24 43.81
C VAL A 46 12.61 -4.79 43.64
N TYR A 47 13.78 -4.54 43.07
CA TYR A 47 14.26 -3.19 42.76
C TYR A 47 13.35 -2.46 41.77
N ALA A 48 12.90 -3.15 40.72
CA ALA A 48 11.95 -2.60 39.76
C ALA A 48 10.57 -2.31 40.38
N ARG A 49 10.05 -3.21 41.23
CA ARG A 49 8.78 -3.02 41.96
C ARG A 49 8.85 -1.85 42.94
N THR A 50 9.98 -1.68 43.63
CA THR A 50 10.19 -0.58 44.58
C THR A 50 10.22 0.78 43.89
N ASN A 51 10.73 0.84 42.65
CA ASN A 51 10.80 2.05 41.85
C ASN A 51 9.60 2.26 40.91
N LEU A 52 8.57 1.40 40.98
CA LEU A 52 7.46 1.38 40.02
C LEU A 52 6.69 2.72 39.95
N SER A 53 6.50 3.38 41.07
CA SER A 53 5.85 4.69 41.17
C SER A 53 6.65 5.78 40.42
N TRP A 54 7.97 5.72 40.51
CA TRP A 54 8.86 6.62 39.78
C TRP A 54 8.90 6.27 38.28
N ILE A 55 8.91 4.98 37.93
CA ILE A 55 8.87 4.49 36.53
C ILE A 55 7.62 5.01 35.83
N LYS A 56 6.44 4.79 36.43
CA LYS A 56 5.16 5.27 35.88
C LYS A 56 5.16 6.78 35.67
N LYS A 57 5.64 7.55 36.65
CA LYS A 57 5.72 9.02 36.57
C LYS A 57 6.66 9.51 35.46
N GLN A 58 7.76 8.80 35.20
CA GLN A 58 8.67 9.15 34.11
C GLN A 58 8.15 8.70 32.73
N ILE A 59 7.51 7.52 32.63
CA ILE A 59 6.82 7.09 31.39
C ILE A 59 5.73 8.09 31.03
N GLU A 60 4.89 8.47 32.00
CA GLU A 60 3.84 9.46 31.84
C GLU A 60 4.42 10.82 31.44
N LYS A 61 5.57 11.21 32.01
CA LYS A 61 6.32 12.41 31.57
C LYS A 61 6.79 12.33 30.10
N PHE A 62 7.25 11.17 29.62
CA PHE A 62 7.63 10.98 28.21
C PHE A 62 6.42 10.89 27.26
N GLN A 63 5.30 10.33 27.72
CA GLN A 63 4.05 10.24 26.97
C GLN A 63 3.30 11.58 26.90
N GLN A 64 3.36 12.39 27.97
CA GLN A 64 2.79 13.74 28.03
C GLN A 64 3.72 14.81 27.45
N GLN A 65 4.96 14.47 27.07
CA GLN A 65 5.83 15.42 26.38
C GLN A 65 5.28 15.70 24.96
N PRO A 66 4.85 16.94 24.67
CA PRO A 66 4.21 17.29 23.40
C PRO A 66 5.16 17.01 22.22
N ARG A 67 4.82 16.01 21.38
CA ARG A 67 5.52 15.70 20.13
C ARG A 67 5.06 16.66 19.03
N SER A 68 5.98 17.16 18.22
CA SER A 68 5.64 17.75 16.92
C SER A 68 5.15 16.63 16.02
N ALA A 69 3.95 16.77 15.44
CA ALA A 69 3.45 15.83 14.44
C ALA A 69 4.34 15.83 13.18
N LYS A 70 4.28 14.78 12.36
CA LYS A 70 4.95 14.72 11.04
C LYS A 70 4.46 15.91 10.20
N ARG A 71 5.37 16.84 9.86
CA ARG A 71 5.03 18.09 9.18
C ARG A 71 4.59 17.82 7.74
N GLN A 72 3.46 18.39 7.35
CA GLN A 72 2.92 18.36 5.98
C GLN A 72 3.20 19.68 5.25
N TYR A 73 3.74 20.69 5.95
CA TYR A 73 4.03 22.03 5.43
C TYR A 73 2.79 22.68 4.80
N VAL A 74 1.65 22.54 5.47
CA VAL A 74 0.36 23.15 5.10
C VAL A 74 0.00 24.32 6.01
N SER A 75 -0.97 25.12 5.58
CA SER A 75 -1.52 26.22 6.38
C SER A 75 -1.98 25.75 7.76
N GLY A 76 -1.59 26.48 8.81
CA GLY A 76 -1.94 26.21 10.21
C GLY A 76 -0.87 25.44 10.98
N GLU A 77 0.15 24.89 10.32
CA GLU A 77 1.29 24.30 11.02
C GLU A 77 2.16 25.37 11.69
N THR A 78 2.97 24.94 12.65
CA THR A 78 3.89 25.82 13.38
C THR A 78 5.32 25.58 12.90
N MET A 79 6.03 26.67 12.62
CA MET A 79 7.45 26.67 12.30
C MET A 79 8.22 27.51 13.32
N TYR A 80 9.48 27.13 13.56
CA TYR A 80 10.38 27.91 14.40
C TYR A 80 11.49 28.51 13.54
N ILE A 81 11.79 29.77 13.79
CA ILE A 81 12.95 30.47 13.22
C ILE A 81 13.58 31.25 14.36
N TRP A 82 14.85 30.96 14.64
CA TRP A 82 15.62 31.55 15.74
C TRP A 82 14.93 31.43 17.11
N GLY A 83 14.28 30.29 17.37
CA GLY A 83 13.53 30.02 18.60
C GLY A 83 12.16 30.72 18.68
N LYS A 84 11.83 31.62 17.74
CA LYS A 84 10.53 32.27 17.66
C LYS A 84 9.55 31.42 16.84
N GLN A 85 8.33 31.30 17.37
CA GLN A 85 7.23 30.57 16.74
C GLN A 85 6.57 31.41 15.64
N TYR A 86 6.29 30.78 14.51
CA TYR A 86 5.54 31.33 13.37
C TYR A 86 4.47 30.34 12.91
N TYR A 87 3.32 30.86 12.46
CA TYR A 87 2.30 30.03 11.80
C TYR A 87 2.56 29.96 10.30
N LEU A 88 2.60 28.75 9.76
CA LEU A 88 2.72 28.52 8.33
C LEU A 88 1.41 28.85 7.62
N SER A 89 1.49 29.62 6.54
CA SER A 89 0.40 29.90 5.61
C SER A 89 0.84 29.48 4.22
N PHE A 90 0.33 28.34 3.75
CA PHE A 90 0.56 27.87 2.39
C PHE A 90 -0.35 28.61 1.42
N VAL A 91 0.24 29.24 0.40
CA VAL A 91 -0.48 29.99 -0.64
C VAL A 91 -0.12 29.39 -2.01
N PRO A 92 -1.08 28.77 -2.72
CA PRO A 92 -0.81 28.23 -4.05
C PRO A 92 -0.32 29.32 -5.02
N ASP A 93 0.86 29.11 -5.64
CA ASP A 93 1.42 29.97 -6.67
C ASP A 93 2.06 29.10 -7.77
N ALA A 94 1.51 29.17 -8.98
CA ALA A 94 1.96 28.36 -10.11
C ALA A 94 3.26 28.87 -10.75
N GLN A 95 3.64 30.13 -10.48
CA GLN A 95 4.70 30.85 -11.19
C GLN A 95 6.01 30.91 -10.40
N LYS A 96 5.96 31.00 -9.07
CA LYS A 96 7.16 31.18 -8.25
C LYS A 96 7.04 30.52 -6.87
N ASN A 97 8.13 29.88 -6.44
CA ASN A 97 8.27 29.45 -5.05
C ASN A 97 8.78 30.63 -4.18
N SER A 98 8.14 30.92 -3.06
CA SER A 98 8.58 31.95 -2.10
C SER A 98 8.42 31.52 -0.63
N PHE A 99 9.24 32.13 0.23
CA PHE A 99 9.20 31.95 1.68
C PHE A 99 9.37 33.32 2.35
N GLU A 100 8.26 33.87 2.85
CA GLU A 100 8.23 35.23 3.39
C GLU A 100 7.78 35.24 4.84
N ILE A 101 8.57 35.86 5.71
CA ILE A 101 8.20 36.07 7.10
C ILE A 101 7.40 37.37 7.17
N GLN A 102 6.10 37.27 7.45
CA GLN A 102 5.20 38.41 7.60
C GLN A 102 4.55 38.38 9.00
N GLY A 103 5.03 39.25 9.89
CA GLY A 103 4.53 39.33 11.26
C GLY A 103 4.83 38.08 12.09
N ASP A 104 3.77 37.37 12.47
CA ASP A 104 3.80 36.08 13.19
C ASP A 104 3.57 34.87 12.26
N LYS A 105 3.59 35.09 10.94
CA LYS A 105 3.40 34.06 9.93
C LYS A 105 4.60 33.88 9.02
N VAL A 106 4.74 32.67 8.51
CA VAL A 106 5.57 32.33 7.36
C VAL A 106 4.64 32.02 6.20
N ILE A 107 4.71 32.82 5.14
CA ILE A 107 4.00 32.56 3.89
C ILE A 107 4.89 31.69 3.02
N LEU A 108 4.44 30.46 2.75
CA LEU A 108 5.07 29.53 1.84
C LEU A 108 4.24 29.47 0.56
N SER A 109 4.76 30.04 -0.53
CA SER A 109 4.09 29.97 -1.83
C SER A 109 4.77 28.96 -2.73
N MET A 110 4.02 28.00 -3.25
CA MET A 110 4.48 26.97 -4.21
C MET A 110 3.29 26.47 -5.03
N ARG A 111 3.54 25.65 -6.06
CA ARG A 111 2.46 25.00 -6.82
C ARG A 111 1.58 24.14 -5.91
N GLU A 112 0.27 24.13 -6.15
CA GLU A 112 -0.70 23.41 -5.32
C GLU A 112 -0.42 21.90 -5.22
N ASP A 113 0.04 21.31 -6.32
CA ASP A 113 0.41 19.90 -6.47
C ASP A 113 1.81 19.56 -5.91
N SER A 114 2.53 20.53 -5.33
CA SER A 114 3.84 20.27 -4.72
C SER A 114 3.71 19.24 -3.62
N THR A 115 4.45 18.14 -3.73
CA THR A 115 4.52 17.07 -2.72
C THR A 115 5.09 17.59 -1.39
N VAL A 116 4.82 16.89 -0.29
CA VAL A 116 5.37 17.21 1.04
C VAL A 116 6.90 17.26 1.00
N LYS A 117 7.54 16.33 0.28
CA LYS A 117 9.00 16.28 0.11
C LYS A 117 9.55 17.49 -0.66
N GLN A 118 8.85 17.96 -1.69
CA GLN A 118 9.23 19.18 -2.41
C GLN A 118 9.12 20.43 -1.52
N ARG A 119 8.05 20.54 -0.72
CA ARG A 119 7.86 21.63 0.26
C ARG A 119 8.95 21.60 1.33
N GLU A 120 9.24 20.42 1.88
CA GLU A 120 10.30 20.22 2.86
C GLU A 120 11.68 20.63 2.31
N ASN A 121 12.05 20.15 1.12
CA ASN A 121 13.32 20.50 0.49
C ASN A 121 13.45 22.02 0.29
N TYR A 122 12.38 22.68 -0.16
CA TYR A 122 12.39 24.13 -0.34
C TYR A 122 12.57 24.86 1.01
N VAL A 123 11.87 24.45 2.06
CA VAL A 123 12.04 25.02 3.42
C VAL A 123 13.46 24.80 3.94
N ARG A 124 14.07 23.63 3.69
CA ARG A 124 15.48 23.36 4.08
C ARG A 124 16.45 24.31 3.40
N GLU A 125 16.23 24.68 2.14
CA GLU A 125 17.04 25.71 1.46
C GLU A 125 16.86 27.11 2.06
N GLN A 126 15.67 27.44 2.56
CA GLN A 126 15.43 28.70 3.27
C GLN A 126 16.14 28.73 4.62
N TYR A 127 16.10 27.63 5.38
CA TYR A 127 16.89 27.48 6.60
C TYR A 127 18.39 27.56 6.34
N ARG A 128 18.88 26.98 5.23
CA ARG A 128 20.28 27.12 4.79
C ARG A 128 20.64 28.58 4.55
N SER A 129 19.75 29.32 3.89
CA SER A 129 19.95 30.75 3.59
C SER A 129 19.96 31.60 4.86
N LEU A 130 19.04 31.36 5.80
CA LEU A 130 19.01 32.04 7.10
C LEU A 130 20.27 31.75 7.92
N LEU A 131 20.68 30.48 8.00
CA LEU A 131 21.91 30.08 8.71
C LEU A 131 23.14 30.73 8.09
N LYS A 132 23.22 30.80 6.77
CA LYS A 132 24.36 31.41 6.09
C LYS A 132 24.56 32.86 6.51
N VAL A 133 23.51 33.67 6.45
CA VAL A 133 23.55 35.10 6.85
C VAL A 133 24.07 35.24 8.27
N GLU A 134 23.58 34.38 9.16
CA GLU A 134 23.90 34.50 10.58
C GLU A 134 25.27 33.92 10.96
N ILE A 135 25.70 32.83 10.32
CA ILE A 135 27.06 32.30 10.48
C ILE A 135 28.08 33.33 9.98
N GLU A 136 27.85 33.97 8.83
CA GLU A 136 28.71 35.04 8.30
C GLU A 136 28.80 36.25 9.24
N ARG A 137 27.77 36.47 10.08
CA ARG A 137 27.73 37.52 11.10
C ARG A 137 28.44 37.11 12.39
N LEU A 138 28.22 35.88 12.86
CA LEU A 138 28.62 35.40 14.19
C LEU A 138 30.02 34.79 14.20
N LEU A 139 30.40 34.08 13.15
CA LEU A 139 31.68 33.38 13.08
C LEU A 139 32.86 34.35 13.19
N PRO A 140 32.96 35.46 12.42
CA PRO A 140 34.10 36.39 12.53
C PRO A 140 34.26 36.99 13.94
N LYS A 141 33.14 37.24 14.63
CA LYS A 141 33.14 37.71 16.03
C LYS A 141 33.83 36.69 16.94
N TRP A 142 33.48 35.41 16.82
CA TRP A 142 34.08 34.36 17.65
C TRP A 142 35.51 34.05 17.26
N GLU A 143 35.85 34.10 15.98
CA GLU A 143 37.24 33.98 15.53
C GLU A 143 38.13 35.09 16.12
N GLN A 144 37.64 36.34 16.15
CA GLN A 144 38.37 37.46 16.74
C GLN A 144 38.55 37.31 18.26
N ILE A 145 37.54 36.79 18.97
CA ILE A 145 37.59 36.62 20.44
C ILE A 145 38.50 35.45 20.83
N THR A 146 38.49 34.37 20.05
CA THR A 146 39.20 33.13 20.37
C THR A 146 40.59 33.07 19.73
N GLU A 147 40.86 33.91 18.73
CA GLU A 147 42.02 33.84 17.83
C GLU A 147 42.12 32.49 17.07
N LEU A 148 41.01 31.75 17.00
CA LEU A 148 40.89 30.51 16.23
C LEU A 148 40.16 30.83 14.93
N HIS A 149 40.83 30.62 13.81
CA HIS A 149 40.27 30.89 12.48
C HIS A 149 40.00 29.59 11.75
N CYS A 150 38.78 29.45 11.23
CA CYS A 150 38.45 28.40 10.28
C CYS A 150 38.79 28.84 8.85
N GLU A 151 39.09 27.89 7.96
CA GLU A 151 39.36 28.18 6.54
C GLU A 151 38.06 28.23 5.72
N SER A 152 37.06 27.44 6.12
CA SER A 152 35.74 27.43 5.48
C SER A 152 34.68 26.81 6.39
N TRP A 153 33.42 27.01 6.05
CA TRP A 153 32.31 26.35 6.74
C TRP A 153 31.20 25.96 5.77
N GLN A 154 30.41 24.94 6.15
CA GLN A 154 29.25 24.47 5.38
C GLN A 154 28.08 24.11 6.29
N THR A 155 26.88 24.00 5.70
CA THR A 155 25.67 23.53 6.39
C THR A 155 25.18 22.23 5.81
N LYS A 156 24.86 21.27 6.68
CA LYS A 156 24.34 19.94 6.31
C LYS A 156 23.17 19.57 7.20
N TYR A 157 22.20 18.84 6.67
CA TYR A 157 21.18 18.24 7.53
C TYR A 157 21.82 17.06 8.28
N MET A 158 21.85 17.11 9.61
CA MET A 158 22.42 16.05 10.45
C MET A 158 21.38 15.55 11.45
N VAL A 159 21.43 14.25 11.76
CA VAL A 159 20.44 13.57 12.62
C VAL A 159 20.96 13.40 14.05
N THR A 160 22.27 13.23 14.23
CA THR A 160 22.86 12.84 15.53
C THR A 160 23.76 13.90 16.16
N ARG A 161 24.10 14.97 15.41
CA ARG A 161 25.04 16.02 15.83
C ARG A 161 24.53 17.41 15.45
N TRP A 162 24.93 18.44 16.20
CA TRP A 162 24.59 19.84 15.92
C TRP A 162 25.66 20.57 15.10
N GLY A 163 26.91 20.08 15.14
CA GLY A 163 28.02 20.55 14.33
C GLY A 163 29.13 19.49 14.29
N THR A 164 30.15 19.74 13.45
CA THR A 164 31.41 18.99 13.48
C THR A 164 32.55 19.84 12.90
N CYS A 165 33.76 19.62 13.40
CA CYS A 165 34.96 20.35 13.00
C CYS A 165 35.99 19.40 12.38
N ASN A 166 36.39 19.66 11.14
CA ASN A 166 37.59 19.06 10.57
C ASN A 166 38.78 19.96 10.93
N THR A 167 39.59 19.51 11.89
CA THR A 167 40.65 20.33 12.50
C THR A 167 41.82 20.63 11.58
N GLU A 168 42.08 19.77 10.58
CA GLU A 168 43.20 19.89 9.64
C GLU A 168 42.89 20.85 8.49
N LYS A 169 41.71 20.70 7.88
CA LYS A 169 41.19 21.64 6.87
C LYS A 169 40.62 22.90 7.51
N LYS A 170 40.65 22.97 8.86
CA LYS A 170 39.99 23.97 9.69
C LYS A 170 38.57 24.28 9.18
N LYS A 171 37.82 23.24 8.82
CA LYS A 171 36.52 23.36 8.15
C LYS A 171 35.40 22.99 9.12
N LEU A 172 34.44 23.89 9.29
CA LEU A 172 33.33 23.68 10.23
C LEU A 172 32.07 23.27 9.48
N TRP A 173 31.29 22.37 10.07
CA TRP A 173 29.98 21.99 9.56
C TRP A 173 28.91 22.27 10.60
N PHE A 174 27.82 22.89 10.17
CA PHE A 174 26.70 23.26 11.03
C PHE A 174 25.42 22.55 10.60
N ASN A 175 24.64 22.05 11.58
CA ASN A 175 23.38 21.38 11.29
C ASN A 175 22.32 22.40 10.84
N LEU A 176 21.62 22.12 9.74
CA LEU A 176 20.51 22.95 9.23
C LEU A 176 19.39 23.19 10.27
N GLN A 177 19.21 22.26 11.20
CA GLN A 177 18.19 22.37 12.24
C GLN A 177 18.48 23.52 13.24
N LEU A 178 19.70 24.06 13.28
CA LEU A 178 20.04 25.22 14.11
C LEU A 178 19.23 26.47 13.75
N ALA A 179 18.73 26.59 12.51
CA ALA A 179 17.85 27.70 12.09
C ALA A 179 16.57 27.79 12.93
N GLN A 180 16.15 26.68 13.54
CA GLN A 180 14.92 26.59 14.35
C GLN A 180 15.17 26.93 15.83
N LYS A 181 16.43 27.00 16.25
CA LYS A 181 16.82 27.18 17.65
C LYS A 181 17.09 28.64 17.98
N PRO A 182 16.98 29.06 19.26
CA PRO A 182 17.45 30.38 19.68
C PRO A 182 18.85 30.67 19.16
N ILE A 183 19.11 31.93 18.82
CA ILE A 183 20.35 32.34 18.16
C ILE A 183 21.60 32.00 18.98
N GLU A 184 21.45 32.00 20.30
CA GLU A 184 22.46 31.65 21.29
C GLU A 184 22.94 30.20 21.11
N CYS A 185 22.05 29.30 20.65
CA CYS A 185 22.41 27.92 20.36
C CYS A 185 23.35 27.82 19.15
N LEU A 186 23.14 28.65 18.12
CA LEU A 186 24.05 28.73 16.98
C LEU A 186 25.41 29.29 17.42
N GLU A 187 25.42 30.37 18.23
CA GLU A 187 26.66 30.91 18.80
C GLU A 187 27.43 29.84 19.61
N TYR A 188 26.71 29.05 20.42
CA TYR A 188 27.30 27.96 21.19
C TYR A 188 27.97 26.91 20.29
N VAL A 189 27.31 26.47 19.21
CA VAL A 189 27.88 25.47 18.29
C VAL A 189 29.07 26.06 17.53
N ILE A 190 28.99 27.31 17.03
CA ILE A 190 30.13 27.98 16.38
C ILE A 190 31.36 27.99 17.30
N LEU A 191 31.18 28.40 18.56
CA LEU A 191 32.27 28.41 19.54
C LEU A 191 32.78 26.99 19.83
N HIS A 192 31.89 26.00 19.96
CA HIS A 192 32.23 24.60 20.18
C HIS A 192 33.14 24.05 19.06
N GLU A 193 32.73 24.25 17.82
CA GLU A 193 33.46 23.77 16.65
C GLU A 193 34.77 24.54 16.44
N LEU A 194 34.82 25.84 16.76
CA LEU A 194 36.07 26.61 16.74
C LEU A 194 37.08 26.10 17.77
N ILE A 195 36.63 25.81 19.00
CA ILE A 195 37.53 25.28 20.05
C ILE A 195 38.11 23.93 19.65
N HIS A 196 37.39 23.13 18.87
CA HIS A 196 37.93 21.88 18.30
C HIS A 196 39.17 22.09 17.42
N LEU A 197 39.38 23.28 16.84
CA LEU A 197 40.62 23.63 16.13
C LEU A 197 41.86 23.64 17.05
N ARG A 198 41.67 23.80 18.36
CA ARG A 198 42.74 23.85 19.37
C ARG A 198 42.78 22.62 20.26
N GLU A 199 41.63 22.09 20.64
CA GLU A 199 41.51 20.92 21.53
C GLU A 199 40.48 19.94 20.95
N ARG A 200 40.98 18.79 20.47
CA ARG A 200 40.18 17.79 19.73
C ARG A 200 39.20 17.05 20.62
N THR A 201 39.51 16.88 21.90
CA THR A 201 38.73 16.02 22.81
C THR A 201 37.98 16.84 23.85
N HIS A 202 36.80 16.41 24.29
CA HIS A 202 36.00 17.11 25.32
C HIS A 202 36.56 16.90 26.76
N ASN A 203 37.88 16.98 26.91
CA ASN A 203 38.59 16.83 28.17
C ASN A 203 38.47 18.11 29.04
N SER A 204 39.16 18.14 30.19
CA SER A 204 39.14 19.30 31.10
C SER A 204 39.61 20.61 30.45
N THR A 205 40.53 20.52 29.48
CA THR A 205 41.06 21.67 28.74
C THR A 205 39.98 22.28 27.84
N PHE A 206 39.20 21.44 27.14
CA PHE A 206 38.06 21.89 26.34
C PHE A 206 37.00 22.60 27.19
N ILE A 207 36.67 22.02 28.35
CA ILE A 207 35.70 22.60 29.29
C ILE A 207 36.18 23.97 29.79
N ALA A 208 37.47 24.12 30.08
CA ALA A 208 38.04 25.39 30.50
C ALA A 208 37.93 26.49 29.43
N TYR A 209 38.16 26.16 28.14
CA TYR A 209 37.96 27.10 27.04
C TYR A 209 36.49 27.54 26.91
N MET A 210 35.55 26.59 27.01
CA MET A 210 34.12 26.92 26.99
C MET A 210 33.73 27.84 28.17
N ASP A 211 34.24 27.58 29.37
CA ASP A 211 34.03 28.42 30.57
C ASP A 211 34.62 29.82 30.44
N MET A 212 35.76 29.93 29.77
CA MET A 212 36.45 31.20 29.52
C MET A 212 35.65 32.07 28.54
N TYR A 213 35.18 31.51 27.43
CA TYR A 213 34.61 32.28 26.32
C TYR A 213 33.09 32.48 26.43
N MET A 214 32.34 31.55 27.02
CA MET A 214 30.88 31.65 27.14
C MET A 214 30.39 31.14 28.50
N LYS A 215 30.39 31.98 29.54
CA LYS A 215 30.08 31.58 30.92
C LYS A 215 28.74 30.84 31.11
N ASN A 216 27.74 31.13 30.27
CA ASN A 216 26.41 30.49 30.29
C ASN A 216 26.28 29.29 29.34
N TRP A 217 27.37 28.79 28.74
CA TRP A 217 27.33 27.72 27.73
C TRP A 217 26.63 26.44 28.21
N ARG A 218 26.71 26.13 29.52
CA ARG A 218 26.00 24.97 30.10
C ARG A 218 24.48 25.13 30.06
N ALA A 219 23.97 26.34 30.25
CA ALA A 219 22.55 26.65 30.16
C ALA A 219 22.10 26.60 28.69
N VAL A 220 22.88 27.19 27.78
CA VAL A 220 22.61 27.17 26.33
C VAL A 220 22.69 25.76 25.76
N ARG A 221 23.69 24.96 26.14
CA ARG A 221 23.78 23.53 25.79
C ARG A 221 22.59 22.74 26.31
N LYS A 222 22.17 23.02 27.54
CA LYS A 222 20.98 22.38 28.12
C LYS A 222 19.74 22.74 27.32
N GLU A 223 19.54 24.00 26.96
CA GLU A 223 18.42 24.44 26.10
C GLU A 223 18.48 23.83 24.69
N LEU A 224 19.66 23.74 24.09
CA LEU A 224 19.88 23.08 22.80
C LEU A 224 19.56 21.59 22.85
N ASN A 225 19.93 20.90 23.94
CA ASN A 225 19.65 19.48 24.13
C ASN A 225 18.20 19.19 24.56
N ASP A 226 17.59 20.10 25.34
CA ASP A 226 16.20 20.00 25.79
C ASP A 226 15.22 20.32 24.65
N SER A 227 15.66 21.11 23.66
CA SER A 227 14.90 21.42 22.46
C SER A 227 15.10 20.34 21.38
N ARG A 228 14.05 19.59 21.05
CA ARG A 228 14.09 18.42 20.15
C ARG A 228 14.66 18.72 18.75
N LEU A 229 15.39 17.79 18.16
CA LEU A 229 15.56 17.70 16.70
C LEU A 229 14.17 17.42 16.08
N ASP A 230 13.92 17.91 14.87
CA ASP A 230 12.67 17.65 14.17
C ASP A 230 12.41 16.14 14.02
N TYR A 231 11.14 15.80 13.77
CA TYR A 231 10.68 14.42 13.54
C TYR A 231 11.64 13.64 12.63
N TYR A 232 12.21 12.57 13.16
CA TYR A 232 13.00 11.56 12.45
C TYR A 232 12.18 10.27 12.43
N ASP A 233 11.92 9.72 11.25
CA ASP A 233 11.30 8.40 11.14
C ASP A 233 12.34 7.37 11.61
N ALA A 234 12.08 6.68 12.73
CA ALA A 234 12.93 5.60 13.24
C ALA A 234 12.98 4.37 12.29
N GLN A 235 12.30 4.43 11.15
CA GLN A 235 12.46 3.50 10.03
C GLN A 235 13.73 3.76 9.20
N ASP A 236 14.43 4.90 9.41
CA ASP A 236 15.69 5.25 8.74
C ASP A 236 16.95 4.88 9.55
N GLU A 237 16.84 4.08 10.64
CA GLU A 237 18.02 3.36 11.11
C GLU A 237 18.49 2.45 9.98
N SER A 238 19.69 2.72 9.44
CA SER A 238 20.31 1.88 8.43
C SER A 238 20.17 0.41 8.85
N PRO A 239 19.72 -0.50 7.96
CA PRO A 239 19.56 -1.93 8.25
C PRO A 239 20.80 -2.57 8.89
N LEU A 240 21.94 -1.88 8.76
CA LEU A 240 23.28 -2.36 9.03
C LEU A 240 23.82 -2.07 10.42
N GLN A 241 23.31 -1.09 11.16
CA GLN A 241 23.68 -0.96 12.58
C GLN A 241 23.17 -2.14 13.42
N LYS A 242 22.23 -2.93 12.86
CA LYS A 242 21.76 -4.21 13.42
C LYS A 242 22.56 -5.41 12.90
N LEU A 243 23.19 -5.32 11.72
CA LEU A 243 23.99 -6.40 11.12
C LEU A 243 25.46 -6.37 11.56
N ILE A 244 26.06 -5.19 11.73
CA ILE A 244 27.45 -5.01 12.17
C ILE A 244 27.43 -4.74 13.67
N ASP A 245 27.61 -5.81 14.46
CA ASP A 245 27.88 -5.67 15.89
C ASP A 245 29.29 -5.08 16.12
N GLN A 246 29.60 -4.73 17.38
CA GLN A 246 30.90 -4.17 17.73
C GLN A 246 32.07 -5.07 17.31
N ARG A 247 31.89 -6.39 17.33
CA ARG A 247 32.96 -7.33 16.98
C ARG A 247 33.29 -7.25 15.48
N ARG A 248 32.28 -7.24 14.61
CA ARG A 248 32.49 -7.14 13.16
C ARG A 248 32.94 -5.76 12.72
N TYR A 249 32.54 -4.73 13.46
CA TYR A 249 33.09 -3.39 13.31
C TYR A 249 34.62 -3.40 13.50
N ASP A 250 35.09 -4.07 14.55
CA ASP A 250 36.52 -4.20 14.83
C ASP A 250 37.23 -5.08 13.77
N GLU A 251 36.63 -6.20 13.33
CA GLU A 251 37.17 -7.06 12.26
C GLU A 251 37.36 -6.32 10.92
N ILE A 252 36.40 -5.47 10.53
CA ILE A 252 36.50 -4.62 9.33
C ILE A 252 37.62 -3.58 9.49
N LYS A 253 37.72 -2.96 10.67
CA LYS A 253 38.77 -1.97 10.95
C LYS A 253 40.16 -2.59 10.89
N ASP A 254 40.33 -3.76 11.47
CA ASP A 254 41.61 -4.47 11.49
C ASP A 254 42.04 -4.84 10.06
N ALA A 255 41.13 -5.37 9.24
CA ALA A 255 41.43 -5.70 7.85
C ALA A 255 41.76 -4.47 6.98
N VAL A 256 41.06 -3.35 7.20
CA VAL A 256 41.37 -2.07 6.54
C VAL A 256 42.71 -1.53 7.00
N LEU A 257 43.02 -1.62 8.30
CA LEU A 257 44.30 -1.21 8.86
C LEU A 257 45.44 -2.00 8.23
N ASP A 258 45.32 -3.33 8.12
CA ASP A 258 46.32 -4.19 7.50
C ASP A 258 46.53 -3.85 6.01
N TYR A 259 45.42 -3.75 5.25
CA TYR A 259 45.44 -3.37 3.83
C TYR A 259 46.13 -2.02 3.58
N MET A 260 45.83 -1.03 4.43
CA MET A 260 46.41 0.30 4.30
C MET A 260 47.84 0.36 4.82
N THR A 261 48.20 -0.40 5.86
CA THR A 261 49.56 -0.41 6.44
C THR A 261 50.61 -0.83 5.42
N GLU A 262 50.30 -1.79 4.54
CA GLU A 262 51.19 -2.17 3.45
C GLU A 262 51.42 -1.01 2.47
N LYS A 263 50.35 -0.35 2.00
CA LYS A 263 50.42 0.79 1.07
C LYS A 263 51.02 2.07 1.66
N VAL A 264 50.85 2.27 2.96
CA VAL A 264 51.30 3.44 3.71
C VAL A 264 52.78 3.34 4.07
N LYS A 265 53.30 2.13 4.32
CA LYS A 265 54.74 1.86 4.51
C LYS A 265 55.57 2.19 3.27
N GLU A 266 55.08 1.88 2.08
CA GLU A 266 55.75 2.23 0.81
C GLU A 266 55.94 3.74 0.64
N ASN A 267 55.03 4.55 1.23
CA ASN A 267 54.97 6.00 1.06
C ASN A 267 55.47 6.80 2.28
N LYS A 268 56.10 6.16 3.28
CA LYS A 268 56.52 6.80 4.55
C LYS A 268 55.40 7.63 5.21
N ALA A 269 54.20 7.08 5.22
CA ALA A 269 53.02 7.69 5.84
C ALA A 269 52.60 6.89 7.10
N THR A 270 51.61 7.39 7.84
CA THR A 270 50.97 6.77 9.00
C THR A 270 49.46 6.84 8.84
N LEU A 271 48.72 5.78 9.20
CA LEU A 271 47.26 5.79 9.18
C LEU A 271 46.76 6.45 10.48
N SER A 272 45.90 7.47 10.38
CA SER A 272 45.48 8.27 11.55
C SER A 272 44.08 7.96 12.06
N ASP A 273 43.13 7.67 11.16
CA ASP A 273 41.75 7.31 11.54
C ASP A 273 41.09 6.39 10.49
N ILE A 274 40.17 5.54 10.94
CA ILE A 274 39.35 4.64 10.12
C ILE A 274 37.91 4.79 10.60
N GLU A 275 37.01 5.26 9.72
CA GLU A 275 35.59 5.42 10.01
C GLU A 275 34.74 4.68 8.97
N ILE A 276 33.79 3.86 9.44
CA ILE A 276 32.78 3.24 8.57
C ILE A 276 31.72 4.31 8.26
N GLN A 277 31.57 4.65 6.99
CA GLN A 277 30.71 5.74 6.51
C GLN A 277 29.32 5.24 6.14
N ASN A 278 29.25 4.12 5.43
CA ASN A 278 27.99 3.52 5.00
C ASN A 278 28.17 2.03 4.70
N VAL A 279 27.07 1.32 4.49
CA VAL A 279 27.10 0.02 3.82
C VAL A 279 26.08 0.03 2.69
N VAL A 280 26.55 -0.41 1.52
CA VAL A 280 25.89 -0.30 0.22
C VAL A 280 26.02 -1.65 -0.51
N HIS A 281 25.44 -1.77 -1.70
CA HIS A 281 25.60 -2.94 -2.59
C HIS A 281 25.30 -4.28 -1.92
N ILE A 282 24.17 -4.34 -1.20
CA ILE A 282 23.70 -5.58 -0.60
C ILE A 282 23.21 -6.51 -1.72
N GLU A 283 23.84 -7.66 -1.90
CA GLU A 283 23.55 -8.60 -2.97
C GLU A 283 23.47 -10.01 -2.38
N GLN A 284 22.51 -10.80 -2.86
CA GLN A 284 22.46 -12.22 -2.53
C GLN A 284 23.29 -12.98 -3.57
N VAL A 285 24.56 -13.27 -3.23
CA VAL A 285 25.50 -13.92 -4.15
C VAL A 285 25.21 -15.41 -4.29
N ASP A 286 24.81 -16.05 -3.19
CA ASP A 286 24.54 -17.48 -3.11
C ASP A 286 23.27 -17.74 -2.25
N ASP A 287 22.72 -18.95 -2.35
CA ASP A 287 21.64 -19.37 -1.46
C ASP A 287 22.12 -19.38 0.00
N GLY A 288 21.43 -18.63 0.85
CA GLY A 288 21.83 -18.49 2.24
C GLY A 288 23.08 -17.64 2.46
N ALA A 289 23.49 -16.77 1.52
CA ALA A 289 24.59 -15.83 1.75
C ALA A 289 24.27 -14.43 1.22
N ILE A 290 24.72 -13.40 1.93
CA ILE A 290 24.62 -12.00 1.48
C ILE A 290 26.03 -11.43 1.38
N SER A 291 26.32 -10.78 0.25
CA SER A 291 27.44 -9.86 0.11
C SER A 291 26.96 -8.43 0.31
N PHE A 292 27.82 -7.58 0.86
CA PHE A 292 27.57 -6.15 0.97
C PHE A 292 28.89 -5.39 0.99
N SER A 293 28.88 -4.15 0.55
CA SER A 293 30.04 -3.27 0.49
C SER A 293 30.03 -2.29 1.66
N VAL A 294 30.99 -2.41 2.58
CA VAL A 294 31.19 -1.46 3.68
C VAL A 294 32.10 -0.35 3.20
N ILE A 295 31.56 0.87 3.11
CA ILE A 295 32.32 2.05 2.70
C ILE A 295 33.06 2.59 3.92
N VAL A 296 34.39 2.61 3.83
CA VAL A 296 35.28 3.03 4.90
C VAL A 296 36.12 4.21 4.44
N SER A 297 36.17 5.27 5.23
CA SER A 297 37.10 6.37 5.02
C SER A 297 38.33 6.18 5.90
N CYS A 298 39.51 6.38 5.31
CA CYS A 298 40.80 6.28 5.97
C CYS A 298 41.57 7.58 5.81
N ASP A 299 42.06 8.13 6.91
CA ASP A 299 42.95 9.29 6.89
C ASP A 299 44.41 8.83 6.92
N ILE A 300 45.19 9.27 5.93
CA ILE A 300 46.62 8.95 5.77
C ILE A 300 47.46 10.20 6.01
N GLU A 301 48.33 10.13 7.00
CA GLU A 301 49.28 11.16 7.40
C GLU A 301 50.64 10.94 6.70
N HIS A 302 51.14 11.88 5.89
CA HIS A 302 52.46 11.74 5.26
C HIS A 302 53.56 12.40 6.10
N SER A 303 54.73 11.75 6.21
CA SER A 303 55.86 12.30 6.96
C SER A 303 56.47 13.56 6.34
N ILE A 304 57.07 14.35 7.24
CA ILE A 304 57.45 15.76 7.21
C ILE A 304 58.24 16.19 5.95
N SER A 305 57.71 17.16 5.21
CA SER A 305 58.53 17.99 4.30
C SER A 305 59.39 18.98 5.11
N SER A 306 60.48 19.48 4.53
CA SER A 306 61.49 20.39 5.15
C SER A 306 60.96 21.69 5.80
N THR A 307 59.64 21.91 5.79
CA THR A 307 58.93 23.06 6.38
C THR A 307 58.14 22.71 7.66
N GLY A 308 58.14 21.45 8.11
CA GLY A 308 57.45 21.03 9.34
C GLY A 308 55.93 20.84 9.22
N ARG A 309 55.37 20.89 7.99
CA ARG A 309 53.95 20.63 7.73
C ARG A 309 53.72 19.16 7.41
N VAL A 310 52.78 18.57 8.14
CA VAL A 310 52.22 17.23 7.91
C VAL A 310 51.07 17.37 6.92
N SER A 311 51.03 16.54 5.88
CA SER A 311 49.96 16.54 4.86
C SER A 311 49.11 15.28 4.99
N PHE A 312 47.79 15.44 4.93
CA PHE A 312 46.84 14.35 5.04
C PHE A 312 46.14 14.08 3.71
N THR A 313 45.97 12.80 3.41
CA THR A 313 45.20 12.33 2.24
C THR A 313 44.09 11.42 2.74
N GLU A 314 42.85 11.77 2.40
CA GLU A 314 41.67 10.95 2.70
C GLU A 314 41.51 9.92 1.58
N LYS A 315 41.39 8.65 1.95
CA LYS A 315 41.16 7.53 1.02
C LYS A 315 39.86 6.83 1.38
N TRP A 316 39.05 6.55 0.37
CA TRP A 316 37.81 5.82 0.51
C TRP A 316 38.01 4.40 0.02
N LEU A 317 37.52 3.44 0.79
CA LEU A 317 37.64 2.02 0.52
C LEU A 317 36.25 1.39 0.47
N ASP A 318 36.05 0.53 -0.52
CA ASP A 318 34.96 -0.41 -0.60
C ASP A 318 35.46 -1.75 -0.03
N VAL A 319 35.01 -2.09 1.18
CA VAL A 319 35.29 -3.36 1.83
C VAL A 319 34.13 -4.30 1.53
N ARG A 320 34.30 -5.17 0.54
CA ARG A 320 33.28 -6.15 0.18
C ARG A 320 33.29 -7.29 1.18
N CYS A 321 32.18 -7.46 1.87
CA CYS A 321 31.97 -8.46 2.90
C CYS A 321 30.96 -9.50 2.41
N LYS A 322 31.09 -10.74 2.88
CA LYS A 322 30.13 -11.84 2.72
C LYS A 322 29.74 -12.35 4.09
N VAL A 323 28.49 -12.76 4.25
CA VAL A 323 28.02 -13.45 5.44
C VAL A 323 27.08 -14.57 5.08
N LEU A 324 27.23 -15.72 5.76
CA LEU A 324 26.28 -16.82 5.66
C LEU A 324 25.07 -16.55 6.58
N LEU A 325 23.88 -16.76 6.05
CA LEU A 325 22.60 -16.57 6.72
C LEU A 325 22.28 -17.81 7.57
N GLY A 326 22.60 -17.74 8.87
CA GLY A 326 22.35 -18.79 9.87
C GLY A 326 21.56 -18.31 11.10
N VAL A 327 21.58 -19.09 12.20
CA VAL A 327 21.06 -18.67 13.53
C VAL A 327 21.88 -17.49 14.09
N GLU A 328 23.13 -17.40 13.67
CA GLU A 328 24.05 -16.31 13.91
C GLU A 328 24.58 -15.85 12.53
N LEU A 329 25.10 -14.62 12.44
CA LEU A 329 25.86 -14.14 11.27
C LEU A 329 27.25 -14.82 11.25
N THR A 330 27.24 -16.15 11.20
CA THR A 330 28.42 -17.00 11.18
C THR A 330 29.14 -16.86 9.85
N ASP A 331 30.46 -17.02 9.86
CA ASP A 331 31.30 -16.97 8.68
C ASP A 331 31.24 -15.61 7.95
N PHE A 332 31.34 -14.53 8.74
CA PHE A 332 31.65 -13.20 8.19
C PHE A 332 33.03 -13.24 7.54
N GLU A 333 33.08 -12.94 6.26
CA GLU A 333 34.28 -12.96 5.45
C GLU A 333 34.45 -11.62 4.73
N ILE A 334 35.65 -11.07 4.76
CA ILE A 334 36.00 -9.92 3.93
C ILE A 334 36.54 -10.47 2.60
N ILE A 335 35.76 -10.32 1.54
CA ILE A 335 36.06 -10.84 0.20
C ILE A 335 37.23 -10.07 -0.42
N ASN A 336 37.14 -8.73 -0.42
CA ASN A 336 38.20 -7.86 -0.91
C ASN A 336 38.05 -6.43 -0.37
N ILE A 337 39.13 -5.66 -0.55
CA ILE A 337 39.19 -4.24 -0.22
C ILE A 337 39.69 -3.52 -1.47
N ASN A 338 38.88 -2.61 -2.00
CA ASN A 338 39.21 -1.81 -3.18
C ASN A 338 39.18 -0.32 -2.83
N GLU A 339 40.03 0.48 -3.49
CA GLU A 339 39.89 1.94 -3.43
C GLU A 339 38.66 2.36 -4.23
N CYS A 340 37.84 3.24 -3.66
CA CYS A 340 36.67 3.81 -4.33
C CYS A 340 36.72 5.34 -4.30
N GLU A 341 35.95 5.97 -5.18
CA GLU A 341 35.66 7.39 -5.06
C GLU A 341 34.61 7.64 -3.97
N GLN A 342 34.48 8.88 -3.51
CA GLN A 342 33.40 9.27 -2.60
C GLN A 342 32.06 8.97 -3.28
N GLN A 343 31.41 7.87 -2.89
CA GLN A 343 30.19 7.43 -3.56
C GLN A 343 29.05 8.42 -3.32
N GLU A 344 28.55 9.01 -4.41
CA GLU A 344 27.15 9.43 -4.51
C GLU A 344 26.28 8.17 -4.65
N ASP A 345 25.09 8.18 -4.06
CA ASP A 345 24.14 7.06 -4.02
C ASP A 345 24.04 6.35 -5.38
N SER A 346 24.62 5.15 -5.50
CA SER A 346 24.57 4.41 -6.77
C SER A 346 23.18 3.81 -7.00
N ASP A 347 22.83 3.58 -8.27
CA ASP A 347 21.59 2.95 -8.72
C ASP A 347 21.48 1.43 -8.42
N ASN A 348 22.29 0.90 -7.50
CA ASN A 348 22.27 -0.54 -7.16
C ASN A 348 21.03 -0.94 -6.35
N ASP A 349 20.73 -2.25 -6.35
CA ASP A 349 19.59 -2.88 -5.67
C ASP A 349 19.38 -2.28 -4.27
N LYS A 350 18.34 -1.44 -4.15
CA LYS A 350 18.04 -0.74 -2.90
C LYS A 350 17.28 -1.69 -1.99
N TYR A 351 17.71 -1.81 -0.73
CA TYR A 351 16.97 -2.56 0.29
C TYR A 351 16.39 -1.60 1.33
N SER A 352 15.26 -1.96 1.91
CA SER A 352 14.68 -1.27 3.06
C SER A 352 15.50 -1.51 4.34
N GLY A 353 15.20 -0.77 5.40
CA GLY A 353 15.77 -0.97 6.75
C GLY A 353 15.53 -2.36 7.36
N GLU A 354 14.65 -3.16 6.77
CA GLU A 354 14.38 -4.55 7.17
C GLU A 354 14.97 -5.57 6.18
N LEU A 355 15.83 -5.15 5.24
CA LEU A 355 16.41 -5.96 4.16
C LEU A 355 15.35 -6.54 3.20
N VAL A 356 14.26 -5.81 2.98
CA VAL A 356 13.35 -6.11 1.87
C VAL A 356 13.84 -5.40 0.61
N PRO A 357 14.03 -6.08 -0.53
CA PRO A 357 14.34 -5.43 -1.80
C PRO A 357 13.32 -4.32 -2.13
N ILE A 358 13.76 -3.21 -2.70
CA ILE A 358 12.89 -2.12 -3.15
C ILE A 358 12.72 -2.27 -4.66
N ILE A 359 11.68 -3.00 -5.05
CA ILE A 359 11.36 -3.28 -6.45
C ILE A 359 10.13 -2.45 -6.82
N SER A 360 10.27 -1.49 -7.73
CA SER A 360 9.12 -0.75 -8.25
C SER A 360 8.33 -1.62 -9.24
N ARG A 361 7.07 -1.25 -9.51
CA ARG A 361 6.24 -1.97 -10.48
C ARG A 361 6.90 -2.03 -11.87
N ASP A 362 7.53 -0.93 -12.28
CA ASP A 362 8.21 -0.83 -13.58
C ASP A 362 9.46 -1.73 -13.66
N ALA A 363 9.97 -2.21 -12.51
CA ALA A 363 11.10 -3.12 -12.42
C ALA A 363 10.72 -4.61 -12.40
N PHE A 364 9.43 -4.97 -12.36
CA PHE A 364 9.00 -6.38 -12.27
C PHE A 364 9.45 -7.22 -13.46
N GLU A 365 9.38 -6.69 -14.68
CA GLU A 365 9.84 -7.40 -15.88
C GLU A 365 11.36 -7.62 -15.84
N ASN A 366 12.12 -6.61 -15.43
CA ASN A 366 13.57 -6.74 -15.30
C ASN A 366 13.93 -7.81 -14.26
N GLU A 367 13.18 -7.88 -13.15
CA GLU A 367 13.49 -8.85 -12.12
C GLU A 367 13.06 -10.28 -12.47
N ALA A 368 11.94 -10.44 -13.19
CA ALA A 368 11.60 -11.71 -13.82
C ALA A 368 12.65 -12.15 -14.85
N THR A 369 13.18 -11.21 -15.63
CA THR A 369 14.24 -11.48 -16.62
C THR A 369 15.50 -12.02 -15.93
N LYS A 370 15.99 -11.33 -14.88
CA LYS A 370 17.15 -11.79 -14.08
C LYS A 370 16.91 -13.18 -13.48
N PHE A 371 15.71 -13.45 -12.96
CA PHE A 371 15.33 -14.77 -12.45
C PHE A 371 15.45 -15.85 -13.55
N LEU A 372 14.92 -15.58 -14.75
CA LEU A 372 14.93 -16.51 -15.88
C LEU A 372 16.32 -16.67 -16.49
N GLU A 373 17.14 -15.62 -16.55
CA GLU A 373 18.54 -15.70 -16.97
C GLU A 373 19.34 -16.68 -16.09
N LYS A 374 18.99 -16.78 -14.81
CA LYS A 374 19.64 -17.71 -13.88
C LYS A 374 19.10 -19.13 -14.01
N TYR A 375 17.77 -19.31 -14.02
CA TYR A 375 17.16 -20.63 -13.85
C TYR A 375 16.57 -21.25 -15.12
N TYR A 376 16.15 -20.44 -16.11
CA TYR A 376 15.56 -20.95 -17.34
C TYR A 376 15.69 -19.98 -18.54
N PRO A 377 16.91 -19.78 -19.09
CA PRO A 377 17.18 -18.75 -20.10
C PRO A 377 16.40 -18.93 -21.41
N LEU A 378 15.96 -20.16 -21.71
CA LEU A 378 15.22 -20.48 -22.94
C LEU A 378 13.92 -19.66 -23.05
N ALA A 379 13.24 -19.40 -21.95
CA ALA A 379 11.99 -18.63 -21.93
C ALA A 379 12.16 -17.15 -22.34
N LEU A 380 13.39 -16.65 -22.36
CA LEU A 380 13.73 -15.31 -22.85
C LEU A 380 14.05 -15.29 -24.35
N GLN A 381 14.32 -16.46 -24.94
CA GLN A 381 14.74 -16.61 -26.34
C GLN A 381 13.55 -16.96 -27.25
N GLU A 382 12.68 -17.86 -26.80
CA GLU A 382 11.53 -18.33 -27.57
C GLU A 382 10.29 -18.51 -26.68
N PRO A 383 9.07 -18.47 -27.26
CA PRO A 383 7.85 -18.69 -26.50
C PRO A 383 7.77 -20.14 -26.04
N VAL A 384 7.94 -20.37 -24.74
CA VAL A 384 7.84 -21.70 -24.11
C VAL A 384 7.13 -21.60 -22.76
N ALA A 385 6.46 -22.69 -22.38
CA ALA A 385 5.93 -22.84 -21.03
C ALA A 385 7.10 -22.93 -20.03
N VAL A 386 7.05 -22.13 -18.97
CA VAL A 386 8.10 -22.12 -17.94
C VAL A 386 7.88 -23.30 -16.98
N PRO A 387 8.82 -24.26 -16.89
CA PRO A 387 8.65 -25.46 -16.07
C PRO A 387 8.92 -25.15 -14.59
N ILE A 388 8.06 -24.35 -13.96
CA ILE A 388 8.33 -23.76 -12.64
C ILE A 388 8.59 -24.79 -11.54
N ARG A 389 7.99 -25.99 -11.63
CA ARG A 389 8.27 -27.10 -10.72
C ARG A 389 9.71 -27.59 -10.82
N LYS A 390 10.21 -27.74 -12.05
CA LYS A 390 11.61 -28.12 -12.30
C LYS A 390 12.55 -27.03 -11.80
N ILE A 391 12.21 -25.76 -12.06
CA ILE A 391 12.97 -24.61 -11.54
C ILE A 391 13.02 -24.65 -10.01
N ALA A 392 11.90 -24.91 -9.33
CA ALA A 392 11.88 -25.04 -7.88
C ALA A 392 12.83 -26.16 -7.38
N GLU A 393 12.81 -27.33 -8.01
CA GLU A 393 13.76 -28.42 -7.69
C GLU A 393 15.22 -28.01 -7.92
N ASP A 394 15.50 -27.30 -9.02
CA ASP A 394 16.85 -26.84 -9.38
C ASP A 394 17.33 -25.73 -8.43
N MET A 395 16.40 -24.99 -7.80
CA MET A 395 16.65 -24.07 -6.67
C MET A 395 16.84 -24.80 -5.33
N GLY A 396 16.79 -26.13 -5.30
CA GLY A 396 16.90 -26.95 -4.09
C GLY A 396 15.62 -26.97 -3.25
N LEU A 397 14.47 -26.57 -3.80
CA LEU A 397 13.20 -26.57 -3.10
C LEU A 397 12.49 -27.92 -3.21
N SER A 398 11.80 -28.30 -2.13
CA SER A 398 10.92 -29.48 -2.08
C SER A 398 9.46 -29.03 -2.04
N ILE A 399 8.68 -29.39 -3.06
CA ILE A 399 7.24 -29.07 -3.13
C ILE A 399 6.43 -30.17 -2.44
N ILE A 400 5.56 -29.78 -1.50
CA ILE A 400 4.64 -30.67 -0.77
C ILE A 400 3.20 -30.16 -0.96
N GLU A 401 2.27 -31.05 -1.34
CA GLU A 401 0.91 -30.68 -1.78
C GLU A 401 -0.18 -31.51 -1.09
N ASP A 402 0.13 -32.22 -0.01
CA ASP A 402 -0.79 -33.13 0.69
C ASP A 402 -1.35 -32.54 2.00
N SER A 403 -0.95 -31.32 2.35
CA SER A 403 -1.16 -30.72 3.66
C SER A 403 -2.10 -29.52 3.58
N LEU A 404 -3.23 -29.57 4.30
CA LEU A 404 -4.13 -28.43 4.44
C LEU A 404 -3.44 -27.33 5.25
N LEU A 405 -3.39 -26.10 4.70
CA LEU A 405 -2.67 -24.99 5.33
C LEU A 405 -3.55 -24.15 6.26
N SER A 406 -4.87 -24.20 6.05
CA SER A 406 -5.83 -23.45 6.85
C SER A 406 -7.22 -24.07 6.86
N SER A 407 -8.15 -23.55 7.67
CA SER A 407 -9.53 -24.07 7.69
C SER A 407 -10.34 -23.66 6.45
N GLU A 408 -10.20 -22.42 5.96
CA GLU A 408 -11.11 -21.80 4.97
C GLU A 408 -10.42 -21.45 3.62
N LEU A 409 -9.31 -22.12 3.27
CA LEU A 409 -8.50 -21.86 2.06
C LEU A 409 -8.11 -20.37 1.89
N ASP A 410 -7.75 -19.72 2.99
CA ASP A 410 -7.22 -18.37 3.04
C ASP A 410 -5.69 -18.31 2.87
N ILE A 411 -5.00 -19.45 2.79
CA ILE A 411 -3.58 -19.58 2.48
C ILE A 411 -3.43 -20.55 1.31
N PHE A 412 -2.90 -20.08 0.17
CA PHE A 412 -2.73 -20.93 -1.03
C PHE A 412 -1.42 -21.71 -1.01
N GLY A 413 -0.36 -21.05 -0.55
CA GLY A 413 0.95 -21.63 -0.41
C GLY A 413 1.77 -20.92 0.65
N LEU A 414 2.89 -21.53 1.00
CA LEU A 414 3.91 -20.92 1.83
C LEU A 414 5.28 -21.51 1.51
N VAL A 415 6.33 -20.74 1.76
CA VAL A 415 7.72 -21.21 1.70
C VAL A 415 8.36 -21.15 3.09
N VAL A 416 9.13 -22.20 3.39
CA VAL A 416 9.78 -22.39 4.69
C VAL A 416 11.23 -21.95 4.61
N PHE A 417 11.56 -20.86 5.31
CA PHE A 417 12.93 -20.34 5.40
C PHE A 417 13.73 -20.96 6.54
N GLU A 418 13.05 -21.55 7.53
CA GLU A 418 13.67 -22.18 8.68
C GLU A 418 12.89 -23.42 9.15
N ASP A 419 13.63 -24.45 9.58
CA ASP A 419 13.08 -25.64 10.21
C ASP A 419 12.17 -25.30 11.40
N GLY A 420 10.93 -25.82 11.41
CA GLY A 420 10.02 -25.52 12.50
C GLY A 420 8.61 -26.07 12.35
N ASN A 421 7.78 -25.78 13.36
CA ASN A 421 6.35 -26.05 13.29
C ASN A 421 5.61 -24.85 12.69
N ILE A 422 4.67 -25.11 11.79
CA ILE A 422 3.80 -24.10 11.19
C ILE A 422 2.49 -24.08 11.95
N LYS A 423 2.01 -22.87 12.28
CA LYS A 423 0.75 -22.68 13.02
C LYS A 423 -0.29 -21.90 12.23
N ASP A 424 -1.56 -22.15 12.52
CA ASP A 424 -2.70 -21.41 11.97
C ASP A 424 -2.92 -20.07 12.73
N LYS A 425 -3.93 -19.30 12.29
CA LYS A 425 -4.37 -18.05 12.95
C LYS A 425 -4.78 -18.25 14.42
N ASN A 426 -5.15 -19.47 14.81
CA ASN A 426 -5.54 -19.84 16.17
C ASN A 426 -4.36 -20.39 16.99
N LYS A 427 -3.13 -20.36 16.45
CA LYS A 427 -1.89 -20.89 17.03
C LYS A 427 -1.88 -22.42 17.20
N ASN A 428 -2.72 -23.14 16.47
CA ASN A 428 -2.66 -24.60 16.38
C ASN A 428 -1.57 -25.01 15.41
N ILE A 429 -0.80 -26.05 15.75
CA ILE A 429 0.22 -26.58 14.83
C ILE A 429 -0.47 -27.32 13.69
N VAL A 430 -0.34 -26.81 12.49
CA VAL A 430 -0.89 -27.39 11.25
C VAL A 430 0.13 -28.35 10.64
N ILE A 431 1.40 -27.97 10.61
CA ILE A 431 2.49 -28.79 10.07
C ILE A 431 3.58 -28.90 11.13
N ARG A 432 4.05 -30.12 11.37
CA ARG A 432 5.12 -30.41 12.32
C ARG A 432 6.44 -30.56 11.60
N ASN A 433 7.50 -29.93 12.13
CA ASN A 433 8.88 -30.10 11.66
C ASN A 433 9.03 -29.90 10.13
N ALA A 434 8.39 -28.87 9.60
CA ALA A 434 8.62 -28.42 8.23
C ALA A 434 10.10 -28.06 8.07
N LYS A 435 10.68 -28.38 6.92
CA LYS A 435 12.11 -28.19 6.64
C LYS A 435 12.36 -26.93 5.83
N ARG A 436 13.46 -26.24 6.09
CA ARG A 436 13.95 -25.15 5.23
C ARG A 436 14.00 -25.61 3.77
N GLY A 437 13.56 -24.75 2.86
CA GLY A 437 13.47 -25.07 1.44
C GLY A 437 12.23 -25.89 1.07
N THR A 438 11.27 -26.05 1.98
CA THR A 438 9.98 -26.65 1.64
C THR A 438 9.02 -25.59 1.13
N VAL A 439 8.42 -25.83 -0.03
CA VAL A 439 7.26 -25.10 -0.56
C VAL A 439 6.04 -25.96 -0.31
N LEU A 440 5.05 -25.42 0.39
CA LEU A 440 3.81 -26.10 0.73
C LEU A 440 2.66 -25.46 -0.05
N ILE A 441 1.86 -26.26 -0.74
CA ILE A 441 0.68 -25.82 -1.48
C ILE A 441 -0.54 -26.51 -0.89
N ASP A 442 -1.61 -25.76 -0.61
CA ASP A 442 -2.84 -26.36 -0.11
C ASP A 442 -3.50 -27.20 -1.23
N PRO A 443 -3.80 -28.50 -1.02
CA PRO A 443 -4.35 -29.38 -2.05
C PRO A 443 -5.67 -28.88 -2.63
N ARG A 444 -6.45 -28.09 -1.86
CA ARG A 444 -7.73 -27.54 -2.34
C ARG A 444 -7.55 -26.52 -3.45
N VAL A 445 -6.37 -25.91 -3.62
CA VAL A 445 -6.10 -24.99 -4.74
C VAL A 445 -6.33 -25.69 -6.09
N TYR A 446 -6.06 -27.00 -6.20
CA TYR A 446 -6.33 -27.77 -7.41
C TYR A 446 -7.81 -27.88 -7.76
N TYR A 447 -8.64 -28.13 -6.75
CA TYR A 447 -10.04 -28.50 -6.94
C TYR A 447 -10.99 -27.30 -6.83
N GLU A 448 -10.61 -26.27 -6.06
CA GLU A 448 -11.39 -25.05 -5.85
C GLU A 448 -10.95 -23.89 -6.76
N ARG A 449 -9.78 -23.99 -7.42
CA ARG A 449 -9.25 -22.98 -8.35
C ARG A 449 -8.85 -23.60 -9.69
N THR A 450 -7.61 -23.42 -10.13
CA THR A 450 -7.10 -23.95 -11.41
C THR A 450 -5.63 -24.38 -11.26
N LEU A 451 -5.17 -25.26 -12.16
CA LEU A 451 -3.74 -25.62 -12.26
C LEU A 451 -2.87 -24.37 -12.47
N GLY A 452 -3.38 -23.36 -13.17
CA GLY A 452 -2.70 -22.09 -13.35
C GLY A 452 -2.52 -21.29 -12.06
N THR A 453 -3.46 -21.38 -11.13
CA THR A 453 -3.29 -20.83 -9.77
C THR A 453 -2.18 -21.55 -9.02
N VAL A 454 -2.08 -22.88 -9.14
CA VAL A 454 -1.00 -23.65 -8.52
C VAL A 454 0.38 -23.24 -9.06
N ASN A 455 0.53 -23.16 -10.38
CA ASN A 455 1.80 -22.73 -11.00
C ASN A 455 2.18 -21.30 -10.59
N PHE A 456 1.19 -20.41 -10.53
CA PHE A 456 1.37 -19.04 -10.02
C PHE A 456 1.87 -19.05 -8.59
N THR A 457 1.24 -19.81 -7.70
CA THR A 457 1.66 -19.93 -6.29
C THR A 457 3.08 -20.47 -6.20
N ILE A 458 3.45 -21.51 -6.97
CA ILE A 458 4.83 -22.02 -6.96
C ILE A 458 5.82 -20.95 -7.45
N ALA A 459 5.51 -20.21 -8.52
CA ALA A 459 6.37 -19.11 -9.00
C ALA A 459 6.53 -18.00 -7.96
N HIS A 460 5.44 -17.66 -7.28
CA HIS A 460 5.40 -16.70 -6.19
C HIS A 460 6.30 -17.13 -5.02
N GLU A 461 6.17 -18.38 -4.56
CA GLU A 461 7.01 -18.94 -3.49
C GLU A 461 8.49 -19.07 -3.91
N CYS A 462 8.76 -19.45 -5.15
CA CYS A 462 10.12 -19.44 -5.71
C CYS A 462 10.71 -18.03 -5.72
N PHE A 463 9.91 -17.00 -6.04
CA PHE A 463 10.38 -15.62 -5.99
C PHE A 463 10.68 -15.17 -4.55
N HIS A 464 9.84 -15.56 -3.58
CA HIS A 464 10.17 -15.37 -2.16
C HIS A 464 11.49 -16.02 -1.79
N TRP A 465 11.71 -17.27 -2.19
CA TRP A 465 12.98 -17.94 -1.95
C TRP A 465 14.15 -17.22 -2.64
N TYR A 466 13.96 -16.71 -3.84
CA TYR A 466 15.01 -16.03 -4.62
C TYR A 466 15.41 -14.67 -4.02
N ARG A 467 14.46 -13.89 -3.50
CA ARG A 467 14.71 -12.47 -3.16
C ARG A 467 14.48 -12.05 -1.73
N HIS A 468 13.76 -12.84 -0.93
CA HIS A 468 13.34 -12.46 0.41
C HIS A 468 14.13 -13.15 1.54
N GLN A 469 15.11 -14.00 1.22
CA GLN A 469 15.99 -14.60 2.24
C GLN A 469 16.68 -13.57 3.17
N PRO A 470 17.13 -12.38 2.69
CA PRO A 470 17.75 -11.38 3.56
C PRO A 470 16.88 -10.89 4.71
N TYR A 471 15.61 -10.61 4.44
CA TYR A 471 14.64 -10.21 5.46
C TYR A 471 14.50 -11.29 6.56
N HIS A 472 14.36 -12.55 6.15
CA HIS A 472 14.20 -13.67 7.09
C HIS A 472 15.42 -13.88 7.98
N ALA A 473 16.61 -13.76 7.40
CA ALA A 473 17.85 -13.84 8.15
C ALA A 473 17.93 -12.73 9.21
N LEU A 474 17.58 -11.48 8.86
CA LEU A 474 17.56 -10.38 9.81
C LEU A 474 16.55 -10.60 10.94
N MET A 475 15.32 -10.99 10.61
CA MET A 475 14.26 -11.21 11.62
C MET A 475 14.66 -12.29 12.63
N LYS A 476 15.31 -13.35 12.16
CA LYS A 476 15.87 -14.40 13.01
C LYS A 476 16.93 -13.86 13.97
N MET A 477 17.89 -13.07 13.47
CA MET A 477 18.96 -12.49 14.27
C MET A 477 18.43 -11.53 15.35
N LEU A 478 17.37 -10.80 15.05
CA LEU A 478 16.73 -9.88 15.99
C LEU A 478 15.88 -10.59 17.05
N GLY A 479 15.69 -11.91 16.95
CA GLY A 479 14.77 -12.65 17.81
C GLY A 479 13.33 -12.14 17.70
N ALA A 480 12.97 -11.58 16.53
CA ALA A 480 11.61 -11.14 16.25
C ALA A 480 10.68 -12.34 16.36
N ASN A 481 9.48 -12.14 16.94
CA ASN A 481 8.49 -13.19 17.27
C ASN A 481 8.60 -14.43 16.36
N ASP A 482 8.89 -15.56 17.00
CA ASP A 482 9.24 -16.90 16.49
C ASP A 482 8.48 -17.46 15.25
N GLU A 483 7.48 -16.78 14.70
CA GLU A 483 6.71 -17.20 13.51
C GLU A 483 6.93 -16.28 12.29
N LEU A 484 7.13 -14.97 12.47
CA LEU A 484 7.30 -14.00 11.38
C LEU A 484 8.62 -14.16 10.62
N GLY A 485 9.67 -14.68 11.29
CA GLY A 485 10.96 -14.96 10.66
C GLY A 485 11.07 -16.34 10.01
N LYS A 486 10.12 -17.27 10.25
CA LYS A 486 10.28 -18.69 9.84
C LYS A 486 9.64 -19.03 8.50
N ILE A 487 8.54 -18.36 8.15
CA ILE A 487 7.73 -18.64 6.96
C ILE A 487 7.22 -17.34 6.34
N ILE A 488 6.99 -17.36 5.02
CA ILE A 488 6.09 -16.41 4.34
C ILE A 488 4.84 -17.18 3.95
N GLN A 489 3.67 -16.61 4.25
CA GLN A 489 2.39 -17.21 3.92
C GLN A 489 1.72 -16.38 2.83
N CYS A 490 1.51 -16.98 1.66
CA CYS A 490 0.67 -16.40 0.62
C CYS A 490 -0.79 -16.43 1.10
N SER A 491 -1.27 -15.31 1.64
CA SER A 491 -2.59 -15.20 2.28
C SER A 491 -3.57 -14.32 1.49
N ILE A 492 -4.86 -14.67 1.54
CA ILE A 492 -5.94 -13.83 1.00
C ILE A 492 -6.20 -12.70 2.02
N GLY A 493 -5.50 -11.59 1.89
CA GLY A 493 -5.65 -10.46 2.81
C GLY A 493 -5.15 -9.14 2.24
N SER A 494 -6.10 -8.33 1.78
CA SER A 494 -6.00 -6.91 1.41
C SER A 494 -4.66 -6.22 1.70
N ASN A 495 -3.84 -6.04 0.68
CA ASN A 495 -2.90 -4.92 0.71
C ASN A 495 -3.74 -3.64 0.90
N ALA A 496 -3.53 -2.93 2.00
CA ALA A 496 -4.12 -1.60 2.14
C ALA A 496 -3.73 -0.80 0.90
N LYS A 497 -4.65 -0.10 0.22
CA LYS A 497 -4.27 0.75 -0.93
C LYS A 497 -3.24 1.84 -0.58
N ASP A 498 -3.04 2.07 0.73
CA ASP A 498 -2.09 3.01 1.28
C ASP A 498 -0.75 2.32 1.58
N SER A 499 0.17 2.37 0.61
CA SER A 499 1.52 1.83 0.74
C SER A 499 2.34 2.49 1.85
N GLU A 500 1.92 3.66 2.37
CA GLU A 500 2.58 4.32 3.51
C GLU A 500 2.38 3.56 4.82
N LYS A 501 1.41 2.64 4.89
CA LYS A 501 1.12 1.82 6.07
C LYS A 501 1.60 0.38 5.96
N TRP A 502 2.23 0.01 4.83
CA TRP A 502 2.69 -1.35 4.59
C TRP A 502 3.87 -1.70 5.50
N LYS A 503 3.82 -2.91 6.04
CA LYS A 503 4.93 -3.57 6.71
C LYS A 503 5.82 -4.25 5.66
N ALA A 504 7.03 -4.66 6.05
CA ALA A 504 7.92 -5.44 5.18
C ALA A 504 7.24 -6.63 4.49
N VAL A 505 6.42 -7.40 5.21
CA VAL A 505 5.71 -8.56 4.64
C VAL A 505 4.74 -8.15 3.54
N ASP A 506 4.02 -7.04 3.70
CA ASP A 506 3.08 -6.54 2.68
C ASP A 506 3.83 -6.15 1.38
N TRP A 507 5.03 -5.57 1.53
CA TRP A 507 5.91 -5.27 0.39
C TRP A 507 6.41 -6.53 -0.32
N MET A 508 6.86 -7.54 0.44
CA MET A 508 7.32 -8.81 -0.13
C MET A 508 6.22 -9.53 -0.91
N GLU A 509 5.03 -9.62 -0.34
CA GLU A 509 3.85 -10.22 -1.01
C GLU A 509 3.48 -9.46 -2.28
N TRP A 510 3.49 -8.12 -2.24
CA TRP A 510 3.19 -7.30 -3.41
C TRP A 510 4.20 -7.52 -4.54
N GLN A 511 5.49 -7.58 -4.22
CA GLN A 511 6.55 -7.82 -5.20
C GLN A 511 6.45 -9.24 -5.79
N ALA A 512 6.25 -10.26 -4.95
CA ALA A 512 6.11 -11.64 -5.43
C ALA A 512 4.86 -11.83 -6.31
N ASN A 513 3.72 -11.26 -5.92
CA ASN A 513 2.50 -11.25 -6.74
C ASN A 513 2.69 -10.52 -8.08
N GLY A 514 3.51 -9.47 -8.08
CA GLY A 514 3.84 -8.70 -9.29
C GLY A 514 4.80 -9.43 -10.24
N VAL A 515 5.85 -10.06 -9.70
CA VAL A 515 6.92 -10.67 -10.50
C VAL A 515 6.58 -12.09 -10.96
N ALA A 516 5.86 -12.90 -10.16
CA ALA A 516 5.46 -14.26 -10.53
C ALA A 516 4.81 -14.42 -11.92
N PRO A 517 3.84 -13.57 -12.34
CA PRO A 517 3.23 -13.70 -13.67
C PRO A 517 4.18 -13.25 -14.80
N HIS A 518 5.18 -12.43 -14.50
CA HIS A 518 6.24 -12.05 -15.45
C HIS A 518 7.25 -13.19 -15.63
N ILE A 519 7.54 -13.96 -14.57
CA ILE A 519 8.34 -15.19 -14.65
C ILE A 519 7.65 -16.22 -15.55
N LEU A 520 6.35 -16.45 -15.32
CA LEU A 520 5.59 -17.48 -16.05
C LEU A 520 5.24 -17.09 -17.49
N MET A 521 5.14 -15.79 -17.79
CA MET A 521 4.80 -15.25 -19.11
C MET A 521 5.69 -14.03 -19.43
N PRO A 522 6.95 -14.27 -19.88
CA PRO A 522 7.93 -13.20 -20.13
C PRO A 522 7.51 -12.31 -21.31
N THR A 523 7.67 -10.99 -21.19
CA THR A 523 7.04 -10.04 -22.13
C THR A 523 7.48 -10.23 -23.58
N ASN A 524 8.79 -10.36 -23.82
CA ASN A 524 9.32 -10.38 -25.18
C ASN A 524 8.84 -11.61 -25.96
N THR A 525 8.90 -12.79 -25.36
CA THR A 525 8.48 -14.04 -26.00
C THR A 525 6.96 -14.20 -25.99
N ALA A 526 6.27 -13.73 -24.95
CA ALA A 526 4.81 -13.69 -24.93
C ALA A 526 4.23 -12.81 -26.03
N LYS A 527 4.83 -11.65 -26.34
CA LYS A 527 4.40 -10.80 -27.46
C LYS A 527 4.47 -11.53 -28.80
N ILE A 528 5.50 -12.35 -29.04
CA ILE A 528 5.61 -13.17 -30.24
C ILE A 528 4.43 -14.15 -30.33
N LYS A 529 4.13 -14.85 -29.22
CA LYS A 529 3.01 -15.81 -29.18
C LYS A 529 1.65 -15.11 -29.33
N ILE A 530 1.47 -13.95 -28.72
CA ILE A 530 0.27 -13.13 -28.87
C ILE A 530 0.09 -12.71 -30.33
N SER A 531 1.14 -12.24 -31.01
CA SER A 531 1.07 -11.91 -32.43
C SER A 531 0.69 -13.10 -33.30
N GLU A 532 1.24 -14.30 -33.05
CA GLU A 532 0.84 -15.55 -33.72
C GLU A 532 -0.66 -15.83 -33.55
N LEU A 533 -1.19 -15.68 -32.33
CA LEU A 533 -2.61 -15.95 -32.05
C LEU A 533 -3.55 -14.87 -32.58
N ILE A 534 -3.12 -13.61 -32.60
CA ILE A 534 -3.84 -12.51 -33.25
C ILE A 534 -4.05 -12.85 -34.74
N GLU A 535 -3.01 -13.34 -35.42
CA GLU A 535 -3.11 -13.77 -36.82
C GLU A 535 -4.00 -15.00 -36.97
N LYS A 536 -3.82 -16.02 -36.11
CA LYS A 536 -4.60 -17.28 -36.13
C LYS A 536 -6.10 -17.05 -35.97
N TYR A 537 -6.49 -16.19 -35.03
CA TYR A 537 -7.90 -15.90 -34.72
C TYR A 537 -8.47 -14.69 -35.47
N HIS A 538 -7.66 -14.06 -36.34
CA HIS A 538 -8.04 -12.87 -37.10
C HIS A 538 -8.55 -11.72 -36.20
N ILE A 539 -7.83 -11.42 -35.12
CA ILE A 539 -8.22 -10.37 -34.17
C ILE A 539 -7.82 -9.00 -34.73
N HIS A 540 -8.80 -8.13 -34.94
CA HIS A 540 -8.60 -6.78 -35.47
C HIS A 540 -8.53 -5.70 -34.38
N PHE A 541 -8.94 -6.04 -33.15
CA PHE A 541 -9.10 -5.11 -32.04
C PHE A 541 -10.01 -3.93 -32.40
N ASP A 542 -11.01 -4.13 -33.27
CA ASP A 542 -12.01 -3.11 -33.62
C ASP A 542 -13.24 -3.14 -32.72
N GLY A 543 -13.29 -4.14 -31.82
CA GLY A 543 -14.36 -4.34 -30.86
C GLY A 543 -15.36 -5.43 -31.23
N THR A 544 -15.19 -6.07 -32.38
CA THR A 544 -16.03 -7.21 -32.80
C THR A 544 -15.44 -8.57 -32.41
N ASP A 545 -14.17 -8.59 -31.99
CA ASP A 545 -13.38 -9.79 -31.75
C ASP A 545 -13.53 -10.39 -30.34
N GLY A 546 -14.58 -10.02 -29.58
CA GLY A 546 -14.67 -10.36 -28.16
C GLY A 546 -14.50 -11.86 -27.86
N TYR A 547 -15.14 -12.72 -28.65
CA TYR A 547 -15.00 -14.18 -28.51
C TYR A 547 -13.62 -14.68 -28.97
N GLN A 548 -13.07 -14.13 -30.04
CA GLN A 548 -11.74 -14.46 -30.55
C GLN A 548 -10.65 -14.10 -29.52
N ILE A 549 -10.82 -12.98 -28.82
CA ILE A 549 -9.96 -12.58 -27.71
C ILE A 549 -10.06 -13.58 -26.56
N GLU A 550 -11.26 -14.08 -26.23
CA GLU A 550 -11.44 -15.14 -25.22
C GLU A 550 -10.77 -16.46 -25.60
N GLU A 551 -10.84 -16.86 -26.87
CA GLU A 551 -10.14 -18.04 -27.40
C GLU A 551 -8.62 -17.86 -27.32
N MET A 552 -8.10 -16.70 -27.73
CA MET A 552 -6.67 -16.36 -27.58
C MET A 552 -6.23 -16.42 -26.12
N ILE A 553 -6.98 -15.81 -25.19
CA ILE A 553 -6.67 -15.84 -23.76
C ILE A 553 -6.70 -17.27 -23.22
N SER A 554 -7.66 -18.09 -23.66
CA SER A 554 -7.76 -19.50 -23.23
C SER A 554 -6.56 -20.31 -23.73
N GLU A 555 -6.18 -20.17 -24.99
CA GLU A 555 -5.01 -20.87 -25.55
C GLU A 555 -3.70 -20.42 -24.90
N LEU A 556 -3.55 -19.12 -24.59
CA LEU A 556 -2.40 -18.62 -23.83
C LEU A 556 -2.39 -19.14 -22.39
N ALA A 557 -3.54 -19.24 -21.75
CA ALA A 557 -3.68 -19.78 -20.40
C ALA A 557 -3.26 -21.25 -20.35
N ASP A 558 -3.70 -22.04 -21.33
CA ASP A 558 -3.30 -23.44 -21.47
C ASP A 558 -1.81 -23.57 -21.82
N PHE A 559 -1.30 -22.74 -22.74
CA PHE A 559 0.10 -22.77 -23.17
C PHE A 559 1.08 -22.42 -22.04
N TYR A 560 0.83 -21.32 -21.31
CA TYR A 560 1.70 -20.89 -20.21
C TYR A 560 1.36 -21.56 -18.86
N GLY A 561 0.27 -22.33 -18.79
CA GLY A 561 -0.21 -22.94 -17.56
C GLY A 561 -0.57 -21.89 -16.51
N LEU A 562 -1.33 -20.86 -16.91
CA LEU A 562 -1.78 -19.73 -16.09
C LEU A 562 -3.30 -19.68 -16.01
N SER A 563 -3.85 -18.90 -15.07
CA SER A 563 -5.30 -18.62 -15.10
C SER A 563 -5.63 -17.63 -16.22
N LYS A 564 -6.83 -17.75 -16.79
CA LYS A 564 -7.34 -16.80 -17.81
C LYS A 564 -7.26 -15.35 -17.35
N GLN A 565 -7.50 -15.11 -16.06
CA GLN A 565 -7.39 -13.78 -15.46
C GLN A 565 -5.94 -13.28 -15.40
N ALA A 566 -4.97 -14.13 -15.04
CA ALA A 566 -3.56 -13.76 -15.04
C ALA A 566 -3.07 -13.43 -16.46
N VAL A 567 -3.46 -14.23 -17.45
CA VAL A 567 -3.15 -13.99 -18.86
C VAL A 567 -3.77 -12.69 -19.36
N LYS A 568 -5.06 -12.46 -19.08
CA LYS A 568 -5.75 -11.20 -19.40
C LYS A 568 -4.98 -10.00 -18.85
N MET A 569 -4.50 -10.08 -17.61
CA MET A 569 -3.73 -8.99 -16.99
C MET A 569 -2.37 -8.79 -17.65
N ARG A 570 -1.65 -9.86 -17.96
CA ARG A 570 -0.37 -9.78 -18.68
C ARG A 570 -0.51 -9.19 -20.08
N ILE A 571 -1.54 -9.58 -20.83
CA ILE A 571 -1.83 -9.02 -22.16
C ILE A 571 -2.11 -7.51 -22.06
N ARG A 572 -2.86 -7.08 -21.04
CA ARG A 572 -3.13 -5.66 -20.77
C ARG A 572 -1.85 -4.88 -20.47
N GLU A 573 -0.98 -5.40 -19.60
CA GLU A 573 0.33 -4.80 -19.26
C GLU A 573 1.24 -4.65 -20.49
N MET A 574 1.14 -5.57 -21.46
CA MET A 574 1.90 -5.53 -22.71
C MET A 574 1.38 -4.52 -23.74
N GLY A 575 0.29 -3.80 -23.44
CA GLY A 575 -0.27 -2.73 -24.27
C GLY A 575 -1.54 -3.09 -25.05
N PHE A 576 -2.09 -4.28 -24.87
CA PHE A 576 -3.31 -4.72 -25.56
C PHE A 576 -4.57 -4.42 -24.70
N ALA A 577 -4.87 -3.13 -24.48
CA ALA A 577 -5.91 -2.69 -23.54
C ALA A 577 -7.35 -3.16 -23.84
N LYS A 578 -7.65 -3.56 -25.09
CA LYS A 578 -9.01 -3.96 -25.51
C LYS A 578 -9.44 -5.36 -25.05
N VAL A 579 -8.68 -6.01 -24.16
CA VAL A 579 -9.06 -7.30 -23.56
C VAL A 579 -9.97 -7.17 -22.33
N ASP A 580 -10.22 -5.95 -21.84
CA ASP A 580 -10.87 -5.73 -20.55
C ASP A 580 -12.32 -6.27 -20.46
N GLY A 581 -13.04 -6.42 -21.57
CA GLY A 581 -14.37 -7.03 -21.56
C GLY A 581 -14.41 -8.56 -21.67
N ALA A 582 -13.29 -9.23 -21.95
CA ALA A 582 -13.20 -10.69 -22.03
C ALA A 582 -13.23 -11.36 -20.64
N PHE A 583 -13.86 -12.53 -20.51
CA PHE A 583 -14.00 -13.30 -19.25
C PHE A 583 -14.51 -12.49 -18.06
N THR A 584 -15.39 -11.53 -18.32
CA THR A 584 -16.00 -10.73 -17.26
C THR A 584 -17.05 -11.58 -16.54
N TYR A 585 -16.93 -11.71 -15.22
CA TYR A 585 -17.79 -12.56 -14.39
C TYR A 585 -18.56 -11.72 -13.37
N VAL A 586 -19.88 -11.82 -13.35
CA VAL A 586 -20.77 -11.07 -12.44
C VAL A 586 -22.07 -11.84 -12.21
N ASN A 587 -22.66 -11.70 -11.01
CA ASN A 587 -23.89 -12.40 -10.63
C ASN A 587 -23.84 -13.93 -10.84
N GLY A 588 -22.67 -14.55 -10.63
CA GLY A 588 -22.52 -16.00 -10.75
C GLY A 588 -22.35 -16.54 -12.18
N GLN A 589 -22.25 -15.66 -13.19
CA GLN A 589 -22.09 -16.07 -14.58
C GLN A 589 -21.12 -15.18 -15.36
N TYR A 590 -20.55 -15.72 -16.46
CA TYR A 590 -19.79 -14.92 -17.42
C TYR A 590 -20.74 -14.11 -18.29
N VAL A 591 -20.41 -12.85 -18.53
CA VAL A 591 -21.17 -11.97 -19.44
C VAL A 591 -20.60 -12.07 -20.84
N THR A 592 -21.41 -11.67 -21.82
CA THR A 592 -20.99 -11.61 -23.22
C THR A 592 -19.74 -10.75 -23.36
N PRO A 593 -18.71 -11.18 -24.12
CA PRO A 593 -17.51 -10.39 -24.32
C PRO A 593 -17.83 -9.06 -25.00
N PHE A 594 -17.21 -7.99 -24.52
CA PHE A 594 -17.43 -6.63 -25.02
C PHE A 594 -16.12 -5.85 -25.14
N SER A 595 -16.17 -4.71 -25.81
CA SER A 595 -15.08 -3.76 -25.95
C SER A 595 -15.55 -2.33 -25.77
N PHE A 596 -14.58 -1.45 -25.58
CA PHE A 596 -14.79 -0.02 -25.40
C PHE A 596 -13.51 0.73 -25.73
N ASP A 597 -13.61 2.05 -25.89
CA ASP A 597 -12.44 2.93 -25.99
C ASP A 597 -11.63 2.92 -24.68
N ALA A 598 -10.33 2.61 -24.76
CA ALA A 598 -9.47 2.48 -23.58
C ALA A 598 -9.37 3.78 -22.74
N SER A 599 -9.68 4.95 -23.30
CA SER A 599 -9.74 6.23 -22.57
C SER A 599 -11.03 6.44 -21.78
N ALA A 600 -12.06 5.62 -22.02
CA ALA A 600 -13.37 5.76 -21.36
C ALA A 600 -13.35 5.36 -19.88
N LEU A 601 -12.43 4.47 -19.48
CA LEU A 601 -12.28 4.00 -18.11
C LEU A 601 -10.87 4.23 -17.57
N THR A 602 -10.79 4.56 -16.29
CA THR A 602 -9.55 4.45 -15.52
C THR A 602 -9.38 3.02 -14.97
N ASP A 603 -8.18 2.65 -14.51
CA ASP A 603 -7.89 1.30 -13.96
C ASP A 603 -8.85 0.86 -12.85
N ASN A 604 -9.33 1.82 -12.05
CA ASN A 604 -10.26 1.58 -10.96
C ASN A 604 -11.73 1.68 -11.39
N GLN A 605 -12.06 1.59 -12.68
CA GLN A 605 -13.45 1.67 -13.15
C GLN A 605 -13.88 0.46 -13.99
N SER A 606 -15.19 0.25 -14.09
CA SER A 606 -15.81 -0.81 -14.89
C SER A 606 -17.18 -0.37 -15.41
N PHE A 607 -17.58 -0.90 -16.56
CA PHE A 607 -18.97 -0.85 -17.05
C PHE A 607 -19.85 -1.95 -16.45
N THR A 608 -19.26 -2.91 -15.73
CA THR A 608 -19.96 -4.05 -15.14
C THR A 608 -20.24 -3.79 -13.67
N ILE A 609 -21.46 -4.11 -13.23
CA ILE A 609 -21.92 -3.99 -11.86
C ILE A 609 -22.84 -5.17 -11.49
N SER A 610 -22.65 -5.72 -10.29
CA SER A 610 -23.52 -6.78 -9.77
C SER A 610 -24.92 -6.25 -9.45
N SER A 611 -25.91 -7.14 -9.39
CA SER A 611 -27.27 -6.78 -8.95
C SER A 611 -27.28 -6.22 -7.52
N ALA A 612 -26.44 -6.79 -6.65
CA ALA A 612 -26.27 -6.32 -5.28
C ALA A 612 -25.73 -4.89 -5.23
N ASP A 613 -24.67 -4.59 -5.98
CA ASP A 613 -24.07 -3.26 -5.99
C ASP A 613 -24.93 -2.24 -6.76
N LEU A 614 -25.71 -2.67 -7.75
CA LEU A 614 -26.74 -1.86 -8.40
C LEU A 614 -27.76 -1.37 -7.37
N PHE A 615 -28.31 -2.27 -6.55
CA PHE A 615 -29.28 -1.90 -5.52
C PHE A 615 -28.66 -1.05 -4.42
N LYS A 616 -27.41 -1.32 -4.02
CA LYS A 616 -26.67 -0.44 -3.09
C LYS A 616 -26.52 0.96 -3.67
N ALA A 617 -26.06 1.08 -4.92
CA ALA A 617 -25.88 2.36 -5.60
C ALA A 617 -27.21 3.13 -5.68
N TYR A 618 -28.32 2.47 -6.02
CA TYR A 618 -29.65 3.10 -6.07
C TYR A 618 -30.12 3.56 -4.68
N CYS A 619 -29.89 2.75 -3.64
CA CYS A 619 -30.28 3.06 -2.27
C CYS A 619 -29.46 4.21 -1.65
N LEU A 620 -28.20 4.36 -2.05
CA LEU A 620 -27.22 5.18 -1.31
C LEU A 620 -26.72 6.39 -2.12
N ASN A 621 -26.78 6.36 -3.45
CA ASN A 621 -26.40 7.47 -4.31
C ASN A 621 -27.63 8.16 -4.93
N LYS A 622 -27.83 9.44 -4.57
CA LYS A 622 -28.98 10.23 -5.04
C LYS A 622 -28.94 10.56 -6.53
N ASP A 623 -27.75 10.77 -7.09
CA ASP A 623 -27.61 11.15 -8.49
C ASP A 623 -27.77 9.93 -9.40
N PHE A 624 -27.25 8.77 -8.97
CA PHE A 624 -27.56 7.51 -9.61
C PHE A 624 -29.06 7.23 -9.62
N ARG A 625 -29.73 7.37 -8.46
CA ARG A 625 -31.18 7.21 -8.36
C ARG A 625 -31.93 8.12 -9.33
N LYS A 626 -31.58 9.40 -9.38
CA LYS A 626 -32.19 10.35 -10.32
C LYS A 626 -31.98 9.95 -11.78
N ALA A 627 -30.79 9.44 -12.12
CA ALA A 627 -30.49 8.97 -13.47
C ALA A 627 -31.34 7.75 -13.83
N ILE A 628 -31.41 6.75 -12.95
CA ILE A 628 -32.22 5.55 -13.18
C ILE A 628 -33.72 5.89 -13.25
N ASP A 629 -34.21 6.75 -12.37
CA ASP A 629 -35.63 7.18 -12.32
C ASP A 629 -36.09 7.95 -13.58
N THR A 630 -35.18 8.30 -14.50
CA THR A 630 -35.56 8.82 -15.83
C THR A 630 -36.25 7.76 -16.70
N GLY A 631 -36.07 6.47 -16.40
CA GLY A 631 -36.54 5.36 -17.23
C GLY A 631 -35.81 5.25 -18.57
N LYS A 632 -34.59 5.80 -18.68
CA LYS A 632 -33.76 5.78 -19.90
C LYS A 632 -32.60 4.79 -19.85
N PHE A 633 -32.50 4.03 -18.77
CA PHE A 633 -31.48 3.02 -18.59
C PHE A 633 -32.12 1.68 -18.27
N VAL A 634 -31.54 0.62 -18.82
CA VAL A 634 -31.89 -0.77 -18.56
C VAL A 634 -30.68 -1.51 -18.01
N TYR A 635 -30.90 -2.39 -17.05
CA TYR A 635 -29.92 -3.31 -16.51
C TYR A 635 -29.94 -4.61 -17.30
N VAL A 636 -28.87 -4.85 -18.07
CA VAL A 636 -28.77 -5.97 -19.01
C VAL A 636 -27.38 -6.59 -18.90
N GLU A 637 -27.31 -7.92 -18.78
CA GLU A 637 -26.06 -8.69 -18.76
C GLU A 637 -25.00 -8.12 -17.77
N GLY A 638 -25.42 -7.61 -16.61
CA GLY A 638 -24.49 -7.04 -15.63
C GLY A 638 -24.06 -5.59 -15.89
N HIS A 639 -24.73 -4.90 -16.81
CA HIS A 639 -24.42 -3.53 -17.24
C HIS A 639 -25.64 -2.62 -17.11
N VAL A 640 -25.41 -1.32 -16.86
CA VAL A 640 -26.48 -0.30 -16.91
C VAL A 640 -26.33 0.49 -18.20
N CYS A 641 -27.15 0.14 -19.20
CA CYS A 641 -27.06 0.60 -20.58
C CYS A 641 -28.23 1.54 -20.93
N LEU A 642 -28.02 2.47 -21.85
CA LEU A 642 -29.08 3.31 -22.40
C LEU A 642 -30.13 2.46 -23.12
N ASP A 643 -31.39 2.72 -22.80
CA ASP A 643 -32.53 2.10 -23.46
C ASP A 643 -32.80 2.78 -24.82
N ASP A 644 -32.09 2.31 -25.84
CA ASP A 644 -32.18 2.75 -27.23
C ASP A 644 -32.06 1.52 -28.14
N GLU A 645 -32.85 1.46 -29.21
CA GLU A 645 -32.85 0.33 -30.16
C GLU A 645 -31.48 0.12 -30.84
N LYS A 646 -30.63 1.14 -30.87
CA LYS A 646 -29.23 1.02 -31.31
C LYS A 646 -28.42 0.09 -30.40
N TYR A 647 -28.72 0.08 -29.10
CA TYR A 647 -27.93 -0.61 -28.08
C TYR A 647 -28.62 -1.85 -27.50
N ILE A 648 -29.95 -1.88 -27.53
CA ILE A 648 -30.75 -2.88 -26.84
C ILE A 648 -31.67 -3.63 -27.81
N ILE A 649 -31.66 -4.96 -27.72
CA ILE A 649 -32.58 -5.87 -28.39
C ILE A 649 -33.64 -6.34 -27.39
N HIS A 650 -34.90 -6.11 -27.74
CA HIS A 650 -36.06 -6.65 -27.01
C HIS A 650 -36.56 -7.90 -27.73
N SER A 651 -36.47 -9.08 -27.11
CA SER A 651 -36.92 -10.35 -27.70
C SER A 651 -37.58 -11.25 -26.66
N GLU A 652 -38.87 -11.56 -26.87
CA GLU A 652 -39.65 -12.55 -26.11
C GLU A 652 -39.52 -12.45 -24.57
N GLY A 653 -39.52 -11.22 -24.03
CA GLY A 653 -39.42 -10.99 -22.58
C GLY A 653 -38.00 -11.10 -22.02
N ARG A 654 -36.98 -11.05 -22.88
CA ARG A 654 -35.58 -10.89 -22.50
C ARG A 654 -34.97 -9.68 -23.22
N VAL A 655 -34.08 -9.01 -22.50
CA VAL A 655 -33.27 -7.90 -23.00
C VAL A 655 -31.86 -8.41 -23.27
N LYS A 656 -31.29 -8.02 -24.41
CA LYS A 656 -29.89 -8.30 -24.74
C LYS A 656 -29.21 -7.07 -25.32
N LEU A 657 -27.90 -7.00 -25.20
CA LEU A 657 -27.10 -6.00 -25.89
C LEU A 657 -27.06 -6.31 -27.40
N THR A 658 -27.10 -5.26 -28.23
CA THR A 658 -26.82 -5.41 -29.67
C THR A 658 -25.34 -5.68 -29.88
N GLN A 659 -24.99 -6.22 -31.05
CA GLN A 659 -23.58 -6.34 -31.44
C GLN A 659 -22.87 -4.97 -31.45
N TYR A 660 -23.59 -3.90 -31.84
CA TYR A 660 -23.04 -2.55 -31.80
C TYR A 660 -22.70 -2.13 -30.37
N ALA A 661 -23.61 -2.33 -29.40
CA ALA A 661 -23.36 -2.00 -28.00
C ALA A 661 -22.17 -2.77 -27.43
N LEU A 662 -22.07 -4.07 -27.71
CA LEU A 662 -20.94 -4.90 -27.28
C LEU A 662 -19.61 -4.37 -27.81
N SER A 663 -19.58 -3.75 -28.99
CA SER A 663 -18.36 -3.13 -29.53
C SER A 663 -18.09 -1.71 -29.02
N HIS A 664 -19.11 -1.02 -28.47
CA HIS A 664 -19.08 0.40 -28.10
C HIS A 664 -19.71 0.63 -26.71
N MET A 665 -19.26 -0.11 -25.70
CA MET A 665 -19.85 -0.02 -24.36
C MET A 665 -19.69 1.37 -23.74
N ASP A 666 -18.65 2.12 -24.11
CA ASP A 666 -18.44 3.51 -23.71
C ASP A 666 -19.50 4.49 -24.26
N GLU A 667 -20.14 4.20 -25.39
CA GLU A 667 -21.20 5.07 -25.91
C GLU A 667 -22.52 4.96 -25.14
N CYS A 668 -22.73 3.85 -24.42
CA CYS A 668 -24.06 3.47 -23.95
C CYS A 668 -24.15 3.06 -22.48
N CYS A 669 -23.03 2.71 -21.82
CA CYS A 669 -23.05 2.21 -20.44
C CYS A 669 -22.52 3.21 -19.42
N LEU A 670 -23.12 3.18 -18.23
CA LEU A 670 -22.60 3.90 -17.06
C LEU A 670 -21.35 3.20 -16.52
N ALA A 671 -20.37 4.00 -16.10
CA ALA A 671 -19.13 3.54 -15.47
C ALA A 671 -19.24 3.60 -13.94
N PHE A 672 -18.63 2.63 -13.26
CA PHE A 672 -18.62 2.47 -11.81
C PHE A 672 -17.20 2.37 -11.26
N ASP A 673 -16.96 3.01 -10.11
CA ASP A 673 -15.69 2.94 -9.39
C ASP A 673 -15.58 1.63 -8.60
N LYS A 674 -14.48 0.91 -8.79
CA LYS A 674 -14.07 -0.30 -8.07
C LYS A 674 -13.49 0.04 -6.69
N GLY A 675 -14.07 -0.52 -5.65
CA GLY A 675 -13.60 -0.45 -4.27
C GLY A 675 -13.63 -1.82 -3.59
N TYR A 676 -13.23 -1.86 -2.32
CA TYR A 676 -13.42 -3.03 -1.47
C TYR A 676 -14.45 -2.71 -0.38
N SER A 677 -15.17 -3.72 0.11
CA SER A 677 -16.23 -3.56 1.12
C SER A 677 -15.77 -2.85 2.41
N TYR A 678 -14.53 -3.08 2.86
CA TYR A 678 -13.94 -2.41 4.02
C TYR A 678 -13.53 -0.94 3.76
N GLN A 679 -13.57 -0.48 2.51
CA GLN A 679 -13.33 0.90 2.08
C GLN A 679 -14.56 1.52 1.42
N SER A 680 -15.72 0.87 1.53
CA SER A 680 -16.90 1.29 0.79
C SER A 680 -17.24 2.75 1.09
N LYS A 681 -17.44 3.54 0.03
CA LYS A 681 -17.83 4.96 0.15
C LYS A 681 -19.18 5.13 0.87
N TYR A 682 -19.94 4.04 0.97
CA TYR A 682 -21.22 3.99 1.65
C TYR A 682 -21.11 3.66 3.15
N GLN A 683 -19.90 3.44 3.69
CA GLN A 683 -19.70 3.20 5.11
C GLN A 683 -20.28 4.33 5.97
N GLY A 684 -20.90 3.96 7.09
CA GLY A 684 -21.56 4.89 8.00
C GLY A 684 -22.94 5.40 7.55
N GLN A 685 -23.39 5.08 6.33
CA GLN A 685 -24.76 5.36 5.90
C GLN A 685 -25.74 4.47 6.68
N LYS A 686 -26.86 5.05 7.14
CA LYS A 686 -27.85 4.42 8.02
C LYS A 686 -28.32 3.02 7.56
N TYR A 687 -28.37 2.80 6.25
CA TYR A 687 -28.90 1.58 5.65
C TYR A 687 -27.83 0.65 5.08
N TYR A 688 -26.56 1.08 5.06
CA TYR A 688 -25.45 0.29 4.52
C TYR A 688 -25.28 -1.02 5.31
N VAL A 689 -25.23 -0.90 6.63
CA VAL A 689 -25.08 -2.02 7.56
C VAL A 689 -26.23 -3.03 7.43
N GLN A 690 -27.46 -2.56 7.17
CA GLN A 690 -28.63 -3.42 7.02
C GLN A 690 -28.62 -4.24 5.72
N MET A 691 -28.06 -3.71 4.63
CA MET A 691 -27.85 -4.48 3.39
C MET A 691 -26.74 -5.52 3.56
N MET A 692 -25.68 -5.21 4.32
CA MET A 692 -24.56 -6.13 4.56
C MET A 692 -24.92 -7.32 5.45
N TYR A 693 -25.86 -7.21 6.39
CA TYR A 693 -26.20 -8.31 7.32
C TYR A 693 -27.00 -9.46 6.68
N LYS A 694 -27.58 -9.27 5.49
CA LYS A 694 -28.40 -10.30 4.82
C LYS A 694 -27.61 -11.20 3.86
N THR A 695 -26.38 -10.82 3.54
CA THR A 695 -25.44 -11.61 2.73
C THR A 695 -24.22 -11.91 3.61
N PRO A 696 -23.66 -13.14 3.63
CA PRO A 696 -22.48 -13.44 4.45
C PRO A 696 -21.34 -12.46 4.15
N SER A 697 -20.82 -11.79 5.17
CA SER A 697 -19.77 -10.78 4.99
C SER A 697 -18.47 -11.44 4.51
N GLN A 698 -18.08 -11.22 3.26
CA GLN A 698 -16.70 -11.42 2.84
C GLN A 698 -15.93 -10.13 3.12
N VAL A 699 -15.13 -10.16 4.18
CA VAL A 699 -14.20 -9.09 4.54
C VAL A 699 -13.18 -9.01 3.39
N ALA A 700 -13.29 -7.99 2.53
CA ALA A 700 -12.54 -7.80 1.27
C ALA A 700 -13.20 -8.25 -0.05
N ALA A 701 -14.52 -8.44 -0.11
CA ALA A 701 -15.21 -8.48 -1.41
C ALA A 701 -15.03 -7.17 -2.20
N GLN A 702 -14.83 -7.28 -3.51
CA GLN A 702 -14.83 -6.14 -4.43
C GLN A 702 -16.26 -5.59 -4.56
N GLU A 703 -16.40 -4.27 -4.44
CA GLU A 703 -17.67 -3.55 -4.56
C GLU A 703 -17.57 -2.48 -5.65
N TYR A 704 -18.69 -2.18 -6.29
CA TYR A 704 -18.80 -1.14 -7.30
C TYR A 704 -19.68 0.01 -6.79
N SER A 705 -19.22 1.24 -6.99
CA SER A 705 -19.94 2.44 -6.55
C SER A 705 -20.13 3.42 -7.71
N PHE A 706 -21.31 4.04 -7.76
CA PHE A 706 -21.56 5.07 -8.76
C PHE A 706 -20.93 6.39 -8.35
N GLU A 707 -20.24 7.03 -9.30
CA GLU A 707 -19.72 8.38 -9.19
C GLU A 707 -20.10 9.23 -10.41
N MET A 708 -20.26 10.53 -10.17
CA MET A 708 -20.42 11.48 -11.25
C MET A 708 -19.05 11.81 -11.86
N ASN A 709 -18.48 10.86 -12.60
CA ASN A 709 -17.21 11.03 -13.33
C ASN A 709 -17.44 11.76 -14.68
N ALA A 710 -16.35 12.05 -15.41
CA ALA A 710 -16.45 12.75 -16.69
C ALA A 710 -17.30 11.97 -17.71
N HIS A 711 -17.10 10.66 -17.77
CA HIS A 711 -17.84 9.72 -18.62
C HIS A 711 -19.36 9.79 -18.37
N ASN A 712 -19.79 9.54 -17.14
CA ASN A 712 -21.18 9.51 -16.73
C ASN A 712 -21.85 10.88 -16.92
N ARG A 713 -21.12 11.99 -16.71
CA ARG A 713 -21.65 13.33 -17.01
C ARG A 713 -21.96 13.50 -18.50
N THR A 714 -21.04 13.08 -19.36
CA THR A 714 -21.23 13.14 -20.82
C THR A 714 -22.43 12.29 -21.22
N LEU A 715 -22.49 11.04 -20.78
CA LEU A 715 -23.61 10.13 -21.12
C LEU A 715 -24.96 10.68 -20.64
N LEU A 716 -25.04 11.15 -19.39
CA LEU A 716 -26.27 11.71 -18.83
C LEU A 716 -26.68 13.03 -19.48
N SER A 717 -25.74 13.79 -20.05
CA SER A 717 -26.05 15.04 -20.77
C SER A 717 -26.79 14.81 -22.09
N GLN A 718 -26.65 13.62 -22.68
CA GLN A 718 -27.32 13.23 -23.92
C GLN A 718 -28.81 12.94 -23.71
N ILE A 719 -29.24 12.78 -22.45
CA ILE A 719 -30.63 12.47 -22.11
C ILE A 719 -31.44 13.77 -22.03
N GLN A 720 -32.36 13.97 -22.97
CA GLN A 720 -33.37 15.03 -22.88
C GLN A 720 -34.34 14.73 -21.71
N ARG A 721 -34.70 15.76 -20.93
CA ARG A 721 -35.70 15.64 -19.85
C ARG A 721 -37.06 15.22 -20.41
N ALA A 722 -37.34 13.93 -20.42
CA ALA A 722 -38.68 13.41 -20.63
C ALA A 722 -39.46 13.50 -19.30
N SER A 723 -40.11 14.64 -19.05
CA SER A 723 -41.12 14.73 -18.00
C SER A 723 -42.44 14.23 -18.60
N ARG A 724 -42.81 12.96 -18.35
CA ARG A 724 -44.22 12.57 -18.51
C ARG A 724 -45.01 13.30 -17.44
N SER A 725 -45.92 14.17 -17.88
CA SER A 725 -46.66 15.07 -17.00
C SER A 725 -47.49 14.28 -15.98
N ALA A 726 -47.35 14.66 -14.70
CA ALA A 726 -48.20 14.24 -13.59
C ALA A 726 -49.70 14.50 -13.85
N ASP A 727 -50.06 15.31 -14.85
CA ASP A 727 -51.44 15.60 -15.23
C ASP A 727 -52.15 14.40 -15.87
N ALA A 728 -51.43 13.50 -16.56
CA ALA A 728 -52.03 12.30 -17.18
C ALA A 728 -52.51 11.28 -16.13
N MET A 729 -51.88 11.23 -14.96
CA MET A 729 -52.18 10.28 -13.88
C MET A 729 -53.45 10.65 -13.09
N ARG A 730 -53.92 11.91 -13.19
CA ARG A 730 -55.17 12.37 -12.56
C ARG A 730 -56.43 11.81 -13.23
N LEU A 731 -56.30 11.16 -14.39
CA LEU A 731 -57.40 10.61 -15.18
C LEU A 731 -57.79 9.19 -14.74
N TYR A 732 -57.02 8.54 -13.87
CA TYR A 732 -57.33 7.19 -13.38
C TYR A 732 -58.38 7.20 -12.26
N PRO A 733 -59.26 6.18 -12.19
CA PRO A 733 -60.30 6.05 -11.17
C PRO A 733 -59.76 6.09 -9.74
N GLY A 734 -60.59 6.43 -8.75
CA GLY A 734 -60.16 6.51 -7.36
C GLY A 734 -59.78 5.15 -6.77
N ALA A 735 -60.59 4.13 -7.04
CA ALA A 735 -60.45 2.78 -6.51
C ALA A 735 -59.30 1.99 -7.15
N PHE A 736 -58.67 1.12 -6.36
CA PHE A 736 -57.60 0.21 -6.82
C PHE A 736 -58.10 -0.75 -7.91
N SER A 737 -59.23 -1.42 -7.67
CA SER A 737 -59.83 -2.43 -8.56
C SER A 737 -60.17 -1.85 -9.94
N GLU A 738 -60.80 -0.67 -9.96
CA GLU A 738 -61.15 0.06 -11.19
C GLU A 738 -59.91 0.50 -11.97
N THR A 739 -58.90 1.01 -11.27
CA THR A 739 -57.62 1.42 -11.89
C THR A 739 -56.90 0.21 -12.50
N LEU A 740 -56.87 -0.92 -11.80
CA LEU A 740 -56.27 -2.16 -12.29
C LEU A 740 -56.98 -2.64 -13.58
N VAL A 741 -58.31 -2.62 -13.61
CA VAL A 741 -59.09 -2.98 -14.81
C VAL A 741 -58.77 -2.06 -15.98
N GLN A 742 -58.66 -0.76 -15.74
CA GLN A 742 -58.33 0.21 -16.78
C GLN A 742 -56.91 0.00 -17.33
N LEU A 743 -55.90 -0.16 -16.47
CA LEU A 743 -54.52 -0.42 -16.87
C LEU A 743 -54.40 -1.71 -17.68
N MET A 744 -55.10 -2.78 -17.28
CA MET A 744 -55.15 -4.03 -18.04
C MET A 744 -55.74 -3.84 -19.44
N LYS A 745 -56.78 -3.00 -19.57
CA LYS A 745 -57.41 -2.68 -20.86
C LYS A 745 -56.47 -1.88 -21.76
N GLU A 746 -55.78 -0.89 -21.21
CA GLU A 746 -54.81 -0.07 -21.92
C GLU A 746 -53.61 -0.90 -22.42
N LYS A 747 -53.10 -1.80 -21.57
CA LYS A 747 -52.00 -2.72 -21.87
C LYS A 747 -52.43 -3.98 -22.65
N LYS A 748 -53.73 -4.14 -22.93
CA LYS A 748 -54.33 -5.28 -23.66
C LYS A 748 -53.98 -6.66 -23.05
N LEU A 749 -53.96 -6.74 -21.71
CA LEU A 749 -53.65 -7.98 -20.98
C LEU A 749 -54.91 -8.70 -20.50
N SER A 750 -54.93 -10.02 -20.67
CA SER A 750 -55.93 -10.90 -20.02
C SER A 750 -55.46 -11.29 -18.62
N ASN A 751 -56.36 -11.84 -17.78
CA ASN A 751 -55.98 -12.35 -16.46
C ASN A 751 -54.86 -13.39 -16.56
N LYS A 752 -54.96 -14.31 -17.53
CA LYS A 752 -53.93 -15.32 -17.78
C LYS A 752 -52.57 -14.69 -18.13
N LYS A 753 -52.53 -13.78 -19.11
CA LYS A 753 -51.27 -13.13 -19.50
C LYS A 753 -50.66 -12.31 -18.36
N LEU A 754 -51.49 -11.62 -17.59
CA LEU A 754 -51.02 -10.86 -16.43
C LEU A 754 -50.54 -11.80 -15.32
N ALA A 755 -51.22 -12.93 -15.08
CA ALA A 755 -50.79 -13.92 -14.09
C ALA A 755 -49.39 -14.46 -14.42
N ASP A 756 -49.16 -14.82 -15.69
CA ASP A 756 -47.87 -15.30 -16.18
C ASP A 756 -46.75 -14.25 -16.00
N ALA A 757 -47.06 -12.97 -16.23
CA ALA A 757 -46.10 -11.87 -16.13
C ALA A 757 -45.88 -11.32 -14.70
N SER A 758 -46.81 -11.57 -13.76
CA SER A 758 -46.80 -10.98 -12.41
C SER A 758 -46.53 -11.98 -11.29
N LEU A 759 -46.54 -13.29 -11.58
CA LEU A 759 -46.55 -14.36 -10.58
C LEU A 759 -47.71 -14.20 -9.55
N VAL A 760 -48.80 -13.59 -10.00
CA VAL A 760 -50.05 -13.47 -9.24
C VAL A 760 -51.08 -14.43 -9.82
N GLY A 761 -51.61 -15.32 -8.98
CA GLY A 761 -52.57 -16.33 -9.45
C GLY A 761 -53.77 -15.70 -10.17
N GLU A 762 -54.22 -16.32 -11.28
CA GLU A 762 -55.30 -15.80 -12.13
C GLU A 762 -56.59 -15.53 -11.34
N ARG A 763 -56.94 -16.41 -10.39
CA ARG A 763 -58.08 -16.24 -9.48
C ARG A 763 -57.91 -15.05 -8.54
N THR A 764 -56.69 -14.81 -8.07
CA THR A 764 -56.35 -13.67 -7.22
C THR A 764 -56.52 -12.36 -7.99
N ILE A 765 -56.05 -12.30 -9.24
CA ILE A 765 -56.26 -11.16 -10.14
C ILE A 765 -57.76 -10.92 -10.35
N GLN A 766 -58.54 -11.98 -10.58
CA GLN A 766 -59.99 -11.86 -10.75
C GLN A 766 -60.68 -11.26 -9.51
N ARG A 767 -60.28 -11.67 -8.30
CA ARG A 767 -60.83 -11.12 -7.05
C ARG A 767 -60.43 -9.66 -6.86
N LEU A 768 -59.15 -9.33 -7.02
CA LEU A 768 -58.64 -7.96 -6.92
C LEU A 768 -59.31 -6.96 -7.88
N ARG A 769 -59.84 -7.45 -9.01
CA ARG A 769 -60.61 -6.65 -9.97
C ARG A 769 -62.06 -6.41 -9.57
N ASN A 770 -62.65 -7.31 -8.79
CA ASN A 770 -64.10 -7.34 -8.54
C ASN A 770 -64.47 -7.05 -7.07
N GLU A 771 -63.53 -7.24 -6.14
CA GLU A 771 -63.72 -7.12 -4.70
C GLU A 771 -62.74 -6.07 -4.16
N GLU A 772 -63.23 -4.88 -3.82
CA GLU A 772 -62.39 -3.74 -3.41
C GLU A 772 -61.69 -3.96 -2.07
N GLU A 773 -62.32 -4.73 -1.16
CA GLU A 773 -61.77 -5.06 0.17
C GLU A 773 -61.00 -6.39 0.21
N TYR A 774 -60.67 -6.99 -0.95
CA TYR A 774 -59.96 -8.26 -0.97
C TYR A 774 -58.55 -8.14 -0.34
N PRO A 775 -58.22 -8.91 0.71
CA PRO A 775 -56.93 -8.81 1.38
C PRO A 775 -55.78 -9.13 0.41
N THR A 776 -54.77 -8.25 0.38
CA THR A 776 -53.60 -8.39 -0.49
C THR A 776 -52.32 -7.98 0.22
N THR A 777 -51.17 -8.19 -0.42
CA THR A 777 -49.85 -7.81 0.07
C THR A 777 -49.20 -6.80 -0.87
N VAL A 778 -48.24 -6.03 -0.36
CA VAL A 778 -47.46 -5.11 -1.21
C VAL A 778 -46.72 -5.86 -2.32
N GLN A 779 -46.23 -7.09 -2.06
CA GLN A 779 -45.57 -7.95 -3.05
C GLN A 779 -46.52 -8.34 -4.18
N THR A 780 -47.76 -8.68 -3.85
CA THR A 780 -48.77 -9.02 -4.85
C THR A 780 -49.10 -7.81 -5.72
N VAL A 781 -49.31 -6.64 -5.12
CA VAL A 781 -49.57 -5.41 -5.88
C VAL A 781 -48.38 -5.01 -6.75
N LEU A 782 -47.16 -5.12 -6.24
CA LEU A 782 -45.94 -4.84 -7.01
C LEU A 782 -45.70 -5.85 -8.13
N GLY A 783 -46.04 -7.12 -7.92
CA GLY A 783 -46.06 -8.12 -8.99
C GLY A 783 -47.00 -7.71 -10.12
N LEU A 784 -48.19 -7.18 -9.80
CA LEU A 784 -49.09 -6.63 -10.81
C LEU A 784 -48.52 -5.40 -11.50
N CYS A 785 -47.91 -4.46 -10.77
CA CYS A 785 -47.24 -3.30 -11.35
C CYS A 785 -46.15 -3.72 -12.35
N TYR A 786 -45.35 -4.73 -11.98
CA TYR A 786 -44.30 -5.27 -12.81
C TYR A 786 -44.86 -5.97 -14.06
N GLY A 787 -45.83 -6.87 -13.89
CA GLY A 787 -46.47 -7.57 -15.01
C GLY A 787 -47.27 -6.67 -15.97
N LEU A 788 -47.69 -5.48 -15.50
CA LEU A 788 -48.30 -4.43 -16.32
C LEU A 788 -47.27 -3.52 -17.02
N GLN A 789 -45.98 -3.70 -16.72
CA GLN A 789 -44.89 -2.82 -17.15
C GLN A 789 -45.20 -1.36 -16.84
N LEU A 790 -45.52 -1.07 -15.58
CA LEU A 790 -45.77 0.29 -15.10
C LEU A 790 -44.45 1.00 -14.80
N SER A 791 -44.34 2.25 -15.22
CA SER A 791 -43.27 3.14 -14.77
C SER A 791 -43.35 3.39 -13.26
N VAL A 792 -42.25 3.78 -12.61
CA VAL A 792 -42.22 4.08 -11.18
C VAL A 792 -43.36 5.03 -10.74
N PRO A 793 -43.66 6.14 -11.45
CA PRO A 793 -44.79 7.00 -11.09
C PRO A 793 -46.17 6.32 -11.23
N GLU A 794 -46.37 5.49 -12.24
CA GLU A 794 -47.62 4.72 -12.42
C GLU A 794 -47.79 3.66 -11.34
N ALA A 795 -46.69 2.99 -10.96
CA ALA A 795 -46.67 2.03 -9.87
C ALA A 795 -46.91 2.72 -8.52
N GLU A 796 -46.32 3.90 -8.26
CA GLU A 796 -46.61 4.70 -7.08
C GLU A 796 -48.09 5.12 -7.02
N MET A 797 -48.67 5.47 -8.16
CA MET A 797 -50.09 5.80 -8.29
C MET A 797 -50.98 4.59 -7.98
N LEU A 798 -50.70 3.41 -8.54
CA LEU A 798 -51.50 2.21 -8.32
C LEU A 798 -51.34 1.69 -6.88
N VAL A 799 -50.12 1.62 -6.36
CA VAL A 799 -49.84 1.20 -4.98
C VAL A 799 -50.45 2.18 -3.98
N GLY A 800 -50.41 3.49 -4.26
CA GLY A 800 -50.98 4.52 -3.38
C GLY A 800 -52.51 4.51 -3.29
N LYS A 801 -53.21 3.68 -4.09
CA LYS A 801 -54.65 3.39 -3.95
C LYS A 801 -54.94 2.25 -2.97
N THR A 802 -53.91 1.72 -2.33
CA THR A 802 -53.96 0.72 -1.27
C THR A 802 -53.37 1.31 0.01
N ASP A 803 -53.35 0.54 1.11
CA ASP A 803 -52.67 0.95 2.36
C ASP A 803 -51.13 0.92 2.27
N PHE A 804 -50.58 0.48 1.13
CA PHE A 804 -49.14 0.36 0.91
C PHE A 804 -48.54 1.60 0.24
N ASN A 805 -47.21 1.73 0.31
CA ASN A 805 -46.48 2.72 -0.48
C ASN A 805 -45.07 2.22 -0.80
N ILE A 806 -44.55 2.65 -1.95
CA ILE A 806 -43.17 2.40 -2.38
C ILE A 806 -42.33 3.67 -2.45
N LYS A 807 -42.73 4.71 -1.70
CA LYS A 807 -41.94 5.94 -1.58
C LYS A 807 -40.54 5.60 -1.05
N PRO A 808 -39.49 6.40 -1.37
CA PRO A 808 -38.10 6.10 -1.07
C PRO A 808 -37.78 6.36 0.41
N THR A 809 -38.45 5.63 1.30
CA THR A 809 -38.44 5.78 2.76
C THR A 809 -37.53 4.75 3.43
N ASN A 810 -37.33 3.60 2.80
CA ASN A 810 -36.51 2.50 3.29
C ASN A 810 -35.82 1.75 2.12
N PRO A 811 -34.84 0.88 2.41
CA PRO A 811 -34.11 0.12 1.39
C PRO A 811 -34.97 -0.83 0.56
N GLN A 812 -35.96 -1.50 1.17
CA GLN A 812 -36.87 -2.42 0.47
C GLN A 812 -37.66 -1.67 -0.62
N ASN A 813 -38.22 -0.51 -0.29
CA ASN A 813 -38.95 0.33 -1.24
C ASN A 813 -38.03 0.87 -2.35
N ASN A 814 -36.79 1.23 -2.02
CA ASN A 814 -35.81 1.64 -3.02
C ASN A 814 -35.46 0.49 -3.97
N ALA A 815 -35.31 -0.75 -3.47
CA ALA A 815 -35.08 -1.92 -4.31
C ALA A 815 -36.25 -2.17 -5.27
N TYR A 816 -37.49 -2.09 -4.78
CA TYR A 816 -38.68 -2.20 -5.63
C TYR A 816 -38.74 -1.12 -6.71
N ARG A 817 -38.41 0.13 -6.37
CA ARG A 817 -38.33 1.21 -7.37
C ARG A 817 -37.22 1.00 -8.40
N CYS A 818 -36.05 0.52 -7.96
CA CYS A 818 -34.94 0.18 -8.86
C CYS A 818 -35.36 -0.88 -9.87
N VAL A 819 -36.04 -1.93 -9.40
CA VAL A 819 -36.58 -3.01 -10.22
C VAL A 819 -37.62 -2.49 -11.22
N LEU A 820 -38.57 -1.67 -10.79
CA LEU A 820 -39.60 -1.06 -11.66
C LEU A 820 -39.03 0.00 -12.62
N SER A 821 -37.75 0.33 -12.51
CA SER A 821 -37.07 1.31 -13.35
C SER A 821 -36.03 0.63 -14.23
N SER A 822 -34.80 0.44 -13.75
CA SER A 822 -33.73 -0.11 -14.57
C SER A 822 -33.92 -1.58 -14.90
N CYS A 823 -34.72 -2.34 -14.13
CA CYS A 823 -34.88 -3.77 -14.38
C CYS A 823 -36.25 -4.09 -15.00
N ALA A 824 -37.04 -3.10 -15.42
CA ALA A 824 -38.45 -3.28 -15.81
C ALA A 824 -38.65 -4.26 -16.98
N GLU A 825 -37.60 -4.44 -17.79
CA GLU A 825 -37.60 -5.29 -18.98
C GLU A 825 -37.01 -6.70 -18.70
N ASN A 826 -36.45 -6.95 -17.51
CA ASN A 826 -36.01 -8.28 -17.11
C ASN A 826 -37.22 -9.20 -16.85
N SER A 827 -37.02 -10.51 -16.88
CA SER A 827 -38.09 -11.41 -16.46
C SER A 827 -38.35 -11.27 -14.95
N ILE A 828 -39.60 -11.43 -14.53
CA ILE A 828 -39.96 -11.37 -13.10
C ILE A 828 -39.23 -12.46 -12.27
N TYR A 829 -38.81 -13.55 -12.91
CA TYR A 829 -38.02 -14.61 -12.29
C TYR A 829 -36.59 -14.11 -11.96
N GLU A 830 -35.91 -13.52 -12.94
CA GLU A 830 -34.56 -12.94 -12.75
C GLU A 830 -34.61 -11.82 -11.70
N VAL A 831 -35.64 -10.97 -11.74
CA VAL A 831 -35.83 -9.91 -10.74
C VAL A 831 -36.01 -10.47 -9.33
N ASN A 832 -36.80 -11.53 -9.18
CA ASN A 832 -37.00 -12.14 -7.87
C ASN A 832 -35.70 -12.79 -7.37
N GLU A 833 -34.91 -13.43 -8.23
CA GLU A 833 -33.59 -13.95 -7.88
C GLU A 833 -32.63 -12.82 -7.45
N MET A 834 -32.65 -11.68 -8.14
CA MET A 834 -31.88 -10.49 -7.75
C MET A 834 -32.32 -9.95 -6.38
N LEU A 835 -33.62 -9.86 -6.13
CA LEU A 835 -34.16 -9.40 -4.84
C LEU A 835 -33.77 -10.38 -3.71
N GLU A 836 -33.96 -11.67 -3.91
CA GLU A 836 -33.70 -12.71 -2.92
C GLU A 836 -32.21 -12.84 -2.60
N SER A 837 -31.33 -12.79 -3.61
CA SER A 837 -29.87 -12.80 -3.41
C SER A 837 -29.37 -11.60 -2.59
N CYS A 838 -30.12 -10.49 -2.61
CA CYS A 838 -29.87 -9.30 -1.79
C CYS A 838 -30.68 -9.28 -0.47
N GLY A 839 -31.41 -10.36 -0.17
CA GLY A 839 -32.24 -10.51 1.03
C GLY A 839 -33.51 -9.65 1.05
N PHE A 840 -33.99 -9.20 -0.10
CA PHE A 840 -35.26 -8.49 -0.26
C PHE A 840 -36.39 -9.47 -0.59
N GLU A 841 -37.62 -9.15 -0.16
CA GLU A 841 -38.79 -9.97 -0.49
C GLU A 841 -39.12 -9.96 -1.99
N PRO A 842 -39.41 -11.12 -2.61
CA PRO A 842 -39.75 -11.23 -4.03
C PRO A 842 -41.12 -10.63 -4.34
N LEU A 843 -41.34 -10.27 -5.61
CA LEU A 843 -42.61 -9.80 -6.14
C LEU A 843 -43.57 -10.97 -6.44
N GLY A 844 -44.87 -10.70 -6.38
CA GLY A 844 -45.93 -11.65 -6.70
C GLY A 844 -46.59 -12.29 -5.47
N SER A 845 -47.26 -13.44 -5.69
CA SER A 845 -48.03 -14.15 -4.66
C SER A 845 -47.53 -15.56 -4.36
N SER A 846 -46.68 -16.11 -5.23
CA SER A 846 -46.04 -17.41 -5.08
C SER A 846 -44.60 -17.22 -4.59
N LYS A 847 -44.29 -17.66 -3.37
CA LYS A 847 -42.90 -17.90 -2.98
C LYS A 847 -42.36 -18.96 -3.94
N MET A 848 -41.22 -18.70 -4.60
CA MET A 848 -40.52 -19.77 -5.32
C MET A 848 -40.18 -20.83 -4.29
N GLY A 849 -40.71 -22.04 -4.49
CA GLY A 849 -40.44 -23.21 -3.68
C GLY A 849 -39.35 -24.03 -4.31
#